data_AF-A0A9E3L2B0-F1
#
_entry.id   AF-A0A9E3L2B0-F1
#
_cell.length_a   1.000
_cell.length_b   1.000
_cell.length_c   1.000
_cell.angle_alpha   90.00
_cell.angle_beta   90.00
_cell.angle_gamma   90.00
#
_symmetry.space_group_name_H-M   'P 1'
#
loop_
_entity.id
_entity.type
_entity.pdbx_description
1 polymer ?
#
loop_
_entity_poly.entity_id
_entity_poly.type
_entity_poly.pdbx_seq_one_letter_code
_entity_poly.pdbx_strand_id
1 'polypeptide(L)'
;IVVMRRTEHTNDIIPKVQDEIKKLNSDGSLPPGVKIVPFYDRSTLVGVTTHTVLHNLIFGCVLVFLIQWIFLGDLRSAIIVSANIPFALFFAIIILVLQGEDANLLSLGAVDFGIIVDSAVIMMENIYRNFQSPAEHRRALLDQLSGGYWGTDPTSPTGPQPVGHRWTERLRIIFASALQVDRAVFFTAAITVTAFVPLFTMQGVEGQIFGPMARTYGYALFGALLATFTVTPVLASLLLPSDIQEVETFVVRGLRATYTPVLGFALRHLRLAVLIGVTFLGVSFLAASQLGSEFLPALEEGNFWIRASLPPTISLEAGTEATRKMREILLRHPEVITVVSQHGRPDNGSDASPFSNVELFAPLKPFEDWPPNLTKEELTEQLQKEFSEELPGIGFNFSQYIQDNVEEALSGVKGANSVKIVGPNLQVLEQLATQVRDEMAKVRGVEDLGVFHLLGQPNLNIKVDREKTARYGLNAGDVNTVVQAAMGGTNATTVLEGDRQFSLAVRLDPEYRSSIDSIRNVKVAYQTPSGTNAYVPLSELADITLDTGASFIYRERSQRYIPIKFSVRGRDLGSTVTEAQERVANAVKLPNGYQILWAGEFEDLQNAKQRLIIVIPITLLLILVLLYGLFNTVRDSLLALAGIPFAIGGGLIALYLAGLAFSVSAAIGFISLFGVAVMDGILNITYFRELRAQGMDIAEAVFRGAEQRMRPMLMTALSAGVGLLPAAISHGIGSQVQRPLATVVVGGMFIGPLLLLVVAPALRRIFLARETEETSDGEDAPHAEPT
;
A
#
# COMPACT_ATOMS: atom_id res chain seq x y z
N ILE A 1 -16.24 14.42 21.51
CA ILE A 1 -15.35 13.89 20.43
C ILE A 1 -14.19 14.86 20.29
N VAL A 2 -12.94 14.38 20.38
CA VAL A 2 -11.75 15.21 20.17
C VAL A 2 -11.29 14.99 18.73
N VAL A 3 -11.24 16.06 17.93
CA VAL A 3 -10.82 15.98 16.53
C VAL A 3 -9.36 16.40 16.43
N MET A 4 -8.56 15.58 15.75
CA MET A 4 -7.16 15.88 15.46
C MET A 4 -7.06 16.81 14.25
N ARG A 5 -6.19 17.82 14.32
CA ARG A 5 -5.88 18.66 13.16
C ARG A 5 -5.14 17.83 12.11
N ARG A 6 -5.35 18.14 10.82
CA ARG A 6 -4.80 17.38 9.69
C ARG A 6 -3.27 17.21 9.70
N THR A 7 -2.54 18.15 10.28
CA THR A 7 -1.07 18.19 10.27
C THR A 7 -0.43 17.70 11.58
N GLU A 8 -1.22 17.26 12.56
CA GLU A 8 -0.72 16.82 13.86
C GLU A 8 -0.54 15.29 13.88
N HIS A 9 0.43 14.81 14.65
CA HIS A 9 0.76 13.39 14.74
C HIS A 9 -0.06 12.70 15.83
N THR A 10 -0.56 11.50 15.52
CA THR A 10 -1.42 10.73 16.43
C THR A 10 -0.70 10.39 17.75
N ASN A 11 0.59 10.03 17.66
CA ASN A 11 1.42 9.68 18.82
C ASN A 11 1.70 10.86 19.75
N ASP A 12 1.63 12.10 19.26
CA ASP A 12 1.88 13.30 20.08
C ASP A 12 0.61 13.79 20.77
N ILE A 13 -0.56 13.58 20.15
CA ILE A 13 -1.84 14.13 20.61
C ILE A 13 -2.55 13.17 21.55
N ILE A 14 -2.58 11.86 21.25
CA ILE A 14 -3.33 10.90 22.07
C ILE A 14 -2.86 10.90 23.54
N PRO A 15 -1.55 10.84 23.86
CA PRO A 15 -1.10 10.88 25.25
C PRO A 15 -1.58 12.12 26.00
N LYS A 16 -1.53 13.30 25.34
CA LYS A 16 -2.01 14.57 25.91
C LYS A 16 -3.51 14.52 26.23
N VAL A 17 -4.30 13.93 25.34
CA VAL A 17 -5.74 13.75 25.54
C VAL A 17 -6.01 12.76 26.68
N GLN A 18 -5.30 11.63 26.72
CA GLN A 18 -5.44 10.63 27.78
C GLN A 18 -5.08 11.21 29.16
N ASP A 19 -4.02 12.01 29.24
CA ASP A 19 -3.60 12.64 30.49
C ASP A 19 -4.61 13.70 30.98
N GLU A 20 -5.19 14.50 30.06
CA GLU A 20 -6.25 15.43 30.43
C GLU A 20 -7.53 14.70 30.87
N ILE A 21 -7.89 13.58 30.21
CA ILE A 21 -9.04 12.75 30.63
C ILE A 21 -8.80 12.15 32.03
N LYS A 22 -7.59 11.64 32.31
CA LYS A 22 -7.24 11.12 33.64
C LYS A 22 -7.34 12.21 34.70
N LYS A 23 -6.84 13.41 34.39
CA LYS A 23 -6.92 14.58 35.26
C LYS A 23 -8.37 14.95 35.56
N LEU A 24 -9.21 15.14 34.55
CA LEU A 24 -10.64 15.46 34.71
C LEU A 24 -11.42 14.41 35.52
N ASN A 25 -11.07 13.13 35.35
CA ASN A 25 -11.71 12.03 36.09
C ASN A 25 -11.24 11.93 37.56
N SER A 26 -10.17 12.61 37.96
CA SER A 26 -9.54 12.45 39.30
C SER A 26 -9.48 13.73 40.13
N ASP A 27 -9.41 14.91 39.51
CA ASP A 27 -9.22 16.19 40.20
C ASP A 27 -10.50 16.81 40.78
N GLY A 28 -11.65 16.17 40.57
CA GLY A 28 -12.95 16.64 41.03
C GLY A 28 -13.61 17.66 40.11
N SER A 29 -13.08 17.90 38.92
CA SER A 29 -13.70 18.77 37.90
C SER A 29 -15.05 18.24 37.40
N LEU A 30 -15.21 16.91 37.39
CA LEU A 30 -16.47 16.25 37.00
C LEU A 30 -17.41 16.07 38.20
N PRO A 31 -18.73 16.23 38.02
CA PRO A 31 -19.70 15.97 39.08
C PRO A 31 -19.62 14.53 39.62
N PRO A 32 -19.98 14.30 40.90
CA PRO A 32 -20.00 12.96 41.48
C PRO A 32 -20.82 11.98 40.62
N GLY A 33 -20.22 10.85 40.24
CA GLY A 33 -20.85 9.82 39.41
C GLY A 33 -20.65 9.98 37.90
N VAL A 34 -20.08 11.10 37.43
CA VAL A 34 -19.76 11.33 36.01
C VAL A 34 -18.31 10.96 35.72
N LYS A 35 -18.08 10.17 34.67
CA LYS A 35 -16.74 9.81 34.18
C LYS A 35 -16.68 9.84 32.66
N ILE A 36 -15.55 10.26 32.13
CA ILE A 36 -15.25 10.17 30.69
C ILE A 36 -14.59 8.82 30.43
N VAL A 37 -15.24 7.97 29.62
CA VAL A 37 -14.75 6.66 29.19
C VAL A 37 -14.64 6.65 27.67
N PRO A 38 -13.46 6.39 27.08
CA PRO A 38 -13.29 6.33 25.64
C PRO A 38 -13.96 5.07 25.07
N PHE A 39 -14.69 5.22 23.96
CA PHE A 39 -15.23 4.09 23.19
C PHE A 39 -14.37 3.74 21.96
N TYR A 40 -13.50 4.65 21.52
CA TYR A 40 -12.58 4.49 20.40
C TYR A 40 -11.25 5.14 20.75
N ASP A 41 -10.17 4.38 20.64
CA ASP A 41 -8.80 4.84 20.85
C ASP A 41 -7.88 4.24 19.78
N ARG A 42 -7.33 5.10 18.90
CA ARG A 42 -6.44 4.70 17.81
C ARG A 42 -5.12 4.11 18.31
N SER A 43 -4.68 4.44 19.53
CA SER A 43 -3.42 3.90 20.08
C SER A 43 -3.45 2.38 20.20
N THR A 44 -4.64 1.79 20.39
CA THR A 44 -4.82 0.33 20.41
C THR A 44 -4.45 -0.29 19.06
N LEU A 45 -5.00 0.24 17.97
CA LEU A 45 -4.70 -0.23 16.61
C LEU A 45 -3.22 -0.03 16.26
N VAL A 46 -2.67 1.14 16.60
CA VAL A 46 -1.24 1.43 16.40
C VAL A 46 -0.37 0.43 17.17
N GLY A 47 -0.71 0.12 18.42
CA GLY A 47 0.01 -0.84 19.25
C GLY A 47 -0.01 -2.26 18.69
N VAL A 48 -1.19 -2.77 18.30
CA VAL A 48 -1.34 -4.12 17.72
C VAL A 48 -0.59 -4.22 16.39
N THR A 49 -0.71 -3.21 15.54
CA THR A 49 0.02 -3.16 14.26
C THR A 49 1.53 -3.11 14.51
N THR A 50 1.98 -2.33 15.50
CA THR A 50 3.40 -2.19 15.85
C THR A 50 3.97 -3.52 16.28
N HIS A 51 3.25 -4.22 17.17
CA HIS A 51 3.65 -5.52 17.67
C HIS A 51 3.75 -6.55 16.53
N THR A 52 2.74 -6.60 15.65
CA THR A 52 2.70 -7.53 14.51
C THR A 52 3.87 -7.30 13.56
N VAL A 53 4.10 -6.03 13.18
CA VAL A 53 5.20 -5.66 12.29
C VAL A 53 6.56 -5.93 12.92
N LEU A 54 6.76 -5.54 14.19
CA LEU A 54 8.02 -5.76 14.90
C LEU A 54 8.32 -7.25 15.07
N HIS A 55 7.31 -8.07 15.38
CA HIS A 55 7.44 -9.52 15.46
C HIS A 55 7.90 -10.10 14.13
N ASN A 56 7.24 -9.74 13.03
CA ASN A 56 7.62 -10.20 11.67
C ASN A 56 9.03 -9.75 11.31
N LEU A 57 9.40 -8.53 11.67
CA LEU A 57 10.72 -7.94 11.42
C LEU A 57 11.82 -8.70 12.17
N ILE A 58 11.66 -8.90 13.48
CA ILE A 58 12.64 -9.63 14.31
C ILE A 58 12.75 -11.07 13.83
N PHE A 59 11.62 -11.72 13.57
CA PHE A 59 11.61 -13.10 13.09
C PHE A 59 12.29 -13.22 11.71
N GLY A 60 12.03 -12.28 10.80
CA GLY A 60 12.74 -12.18 9.51
C GLY A 60 14.25 -11.98 9.66
N CYS A 61 14.70 -11.08 10.54
CA CYS A 61 16.12 -10.88 10.85
C CYS A 61 16.80 -12.17 11.35
N VAL A 62 16.16 -12.88 12.28
CA VAL A 62 16.67 -14.15 12.81
C VAL A 62 16.75 -15.19 11.71
N LEU A 63 15.75 -15.27 10.84
CA LEU A 63 15.69 -16.26 9.77
C LEU A 63 16.76 -15.99 8.69
N VAL A 64 17.00 -14.72 8.36
CA VAL A 64 18.13 -14.29 7.54
C VAL A 64 19.45 -14.72 8.16
N PHE A 65 19.69 -14.40 9.44
CA PHE A 65 20.91 -14.80 10.14
C PHE A 65 21.11 -16.33 10.10
N LEU A 66 20.05 -17.12 10.31
CA LEU A 66 20.12 -18.58 10.29
C LEU A 66 20.50 -19.10 8.89
N ILE A 67 19.91 -18.57 7.82
CA ILE A 67 20.26 -18.97 6.45
C ILE A 67 21.68 -18.58 6.11
N GLN A 68 22.09 -17.36 6.45
CA GLN A 68 23.45 -16.88 6.27
C GLN A 68 24.44 -17.82 6.96
N TRP A 69 24.15 -18.23 8.20
CA TRP A 69 24.98 -19.19 8.93
C TRP A 69 25.03 -20.57 8.28
N ILE A 70 23.89 -21.09 7.79
CA ILE A 70 23.81 -22.39 7.08
C ILE A 70 24.64 -22.37 5.79
N PHE A 71 24.68 -21.26 5.07
CA PHE A 71 25.44 -21.14 3.82
C PHE A 71 26.93 -20.87 4.06
N LEU A 72 27.28 -19.97 4.99
CA LEU A 72 28.66 -19.59 5.30
C LEU A 72 29.42 -20.69 6.07
N GLY A 73 28.73 -21.45 6.93
CA GLY A 73 29.31 -22.50 7.78
C GLY A 73 30.12 -21.98 8.97
N ASP A 74 30.52 -20.71 8.96
CA ASP A 74 31.20 -20.04 10.06
C ASP A 74 30.26 -19.04 10.75
N LEU A 75 30.07 -19.23 12.06
CA LEU A 75 29.22 -18.38 12.89
C LEU A 75 29.71 -16.92 12.91
N ARG A 76 31.03 -16.70 12.86
CA ARG A 76 31.60 -15.35 12.94
C ARG A 76 31.30 -14.55 11.67
N SER A 77 31.44 -15.18 10.52
CA SER A 77 31.10 -14.62 9.22
C SER A 77 29.61 -14.24 9.14
N ALA A 78 28.72 -15.11 9.64
CA ALA A 78 27.29 -14.82 9.71
C ALA A 78 26.97 -13.64 10.65
N ILE A 79 27.66 -13.53 11.79
CA ILE A 79 27.52 -12.39 12.72
C ILE A 79 28.00 -11.09 12.06
N ILE A 80 29.14 -11.11 11.37
CA ILE A 80 29.69 -9.93 10.67
C ILE A 80 28.68 -9.40 9.64
N VAL A 81 28.17 -10.30 8.81
CA VAL A 81 27.20 -9.99 7.74
C VAL A 81 25.89 -9.47 8.34
N SER A 82 25.37 -10.13 9.38
CA SER A 82 24.10 -9.76 9.99
C SER A 82 24.18 -8.49 10.84
N ALA A 83 25.37 -8.08 11.30
CA ALA A 83 25.57 -6.81 12.00
C ALA A 83 25.28 -5.58 11.11
N ASN A 84 25.27 -5.74 9.78
CA ASN A 84 24.87 -4.66 8.88
C ASN A 84 23.36 -4.39 8.91
N ILE A 85 22.52 -5.37 9.28
CA ILE A 85 21.07 -5.16 9.42
C ILE A 85 20.74 -4.07 10.44
N PRO A 86 21.12 -4.20 11.73
CA PRO A 86 20.81 -3.18 12.72
C PRO A 86 21.50 -1.87 12.39
N PHE A 87 22.72 -1.87 11.85
CA PHE A 87 23.40 -0.63 11.44
C PHE A 87 22.60 0.14 10.38
N ALA A 88 22.17 -0.54 9.30
CA ALA A 88 21.40 0.06 8.23
C ALA A 88 20.06 0.61 8.73
N LEU A 89 19.38 -0.13 9.60
CA LEU A 89 18.13 0.31 10.22
C LEU A 89 18.32 1.52 11.12
N PHE A 90 19.30 1.51 12.03
CA PHE A 90 19.59 2.66 12.88
C PHE A 90 19.97 3.89 12.07
N PHE A 91 20.76 3.71 11.01
CA PHE A 91 21.10 4.78 10.09
C PHE A 91 19.86 5.38 9.42
N ALA A 92 18.95 4.53 8.91
CA ALA A 92 17.68 4.98 8.33
C ALA A 92 16.81 5.73 9.34
N ILE A 93 16.64 5.18 10.55
CA ILE A 93 15.86 5.79 11.63
C ILE A 93 16.44 7.15 12.04
N ILE A 94 17.76 7.28 12.16
CA ILE A 94 18.41 8.55 12.47
C ILE A 94 18.08 9.60 11.41
N ILE A 95 18.11 9.25 10.12
CA ILE A 95 17.77 10.18 9.05
C ILE A 95 16.29 10.57 9.10
N LEU A 96 15.38 9.61 9.32
CA LEU A 96 13.95 9.89 9.45
C LEU A 96 13.67 10.87 10.59
N VAL A 97 14.29 10.64 11.76
CA VAL A 97 14.17 11.53 12.92
C VAL A 97 14.72 12.93 12.62
N LEU A 98 15.86 13.03 11.92
CA LEU A 98 16.43 14.31 11.51
C LEU A 98 15.54 15.09 10.51
N GLN A 99 14.75 14.37 9.71
CA GLN A 99 13.80 14.97 8.77
C GLN A 99 12.43 15.30 9.40
N GLY A 100 12.21 14.89 10.65
CA GLY A 100 10.90 15.02 11.32
C GLY A 100 9.83 14.11 10.71
N GLU A 101 10.25 12.99 10.10
CA GLU A 101 9.34 12.01 9.52
C GLU A 101 9.03 10.91 10.54
N ASP A 102 7.75 10.52 10.61
CA ASP A 102 7.35 9.39 11.43
C ASP A 102 7.89 8.08 10.86
N ALA A 103 8.45 7.25 11.74
CA ALA A 103 8.73 5.86 11.43
C ALA A 103 7.41 5.08 11.40
N ASN A 104 6.72 5.13 10.25
CA ASN A 104 5.46 4.44 10.09
C ASN A 104 5.68 2.92 9.97
N LEU A 105 4.72 2.13 10.43
CA LEU A 105 4.89 0.68 10.54
C LEU A 105 4.84 -0.01 9.18
N LEU A 106 4.11 0.59 8.23
CA LEU A 106 4.05 0.14 6.85
C LEU A 106 5.42 0.33 6.15
N SER A 107 6.22 1.32 6.56
CA SER A 107 7.52 1.65 5.99
C SER A 107 8.63 0.76 6.53
N LEU A 108 8.55 0.39 7.82
CA LEU A 108 9.53 -0.50 8.45
C LEU A 108 9.25 -1.99 8.19
N GLY A 109 7.98 -2.41 8.21
CA GLY A 109 7.66 -3.84 8.19
C GLY A 109 7.81 -4.51 6.84
N ALA A 110 7.93 -3.73 5.77
CA ALA A 110 8.17 -4.27 4.45
C ALA A 110 9.64 -4.14 4.03
N VAL A 111 10.58 -3.89 4.95
CA VAL A 111 12.03 -3.86 4.70
C VAL A 111 12.58 -5.27 4.50
N ASP A 112 13.16 -5.52 3.34
CA ASP A 112 13.81 -6.78 2.98
C ASP A 112 15.27 -6.76 3.44
N PHE A 113 15.54 -7.49 4.51
CA PHE A 113 16.88 -7.62 5.05
C PHE A 113 17.85 -8.36 4.14
N GLY A 114 17.37 -9.25 3.28
CA GLY A 114 18.23 -9.92 2.31
C GLY A 114 18.87 -8.92 1.37
N ILE A 115 18.08 -7.96 0.85
CA ILE A 115 18.57 -6.90 -0.04
C ILE A 115 19.57 -5.99 0.69
N ILE A 116 19.29 -5.64 1.95
CA ILE A 116 20.17 -4.78 2.78
C ILE A 116 21.54 -5.44 2.99
N VAL A 117 21.55 -6.75 3.25
CA VAL A 117 22.74 -7.49 3.67
C VAL A 117 23.55 -7.99 2.49
N ASP A 118 22.99 -7.99 1.29
CA ASP A 118 23.57 -8.60 0.10
C ASP A 118 24.98 -8.06 -0.25
N SER A 119 25.14 -6.74 -0.18
CA SER A 119 26.45 -6.09 -0.39
C SER A 119 27.51 -6.58 0.62
N ALA A 120 27.10 -6.81 1.86
CA ALA A 120 27.94 -7.35 2.92
C ALA A 120 28.33 -8.81 2.64
N VAL A 121 27.37 -9.60 2.13
CA VAL A 121 27.59 -10.99 1.73
C VAL A 121 28.63 -11.08 0.64
N ILE A 122 28.51 -10.27 -0.43
CA ILE A 122 29.50 -10.25 -1.52
C ILE A 122 30.90 -9.93 -0.97
N MET A 123 31.00 -8.91 -0.11
CA MET A 123 32.29 -8.52 0.46
C MET A 123 32.86 -9.61 1.36
N MET A 124 32.04 -10.17 2.25
CA MET A 124 32.46 -11.22 3.17
C MET A 124 32.85 -12.50 2.44
N GLU A 125 32.09 -12.93 1.44
CA GLU A 125 32.43 -14.09 0.60
C GLU A 125 33.73 -13.87 -0.17
N ASN A 126 33.97 -12.65 -0.67
CA ASN A 126 35.23 -12.32 -1.35
C ASN A 126 36.43 -12.38 -0.40
N ILE A 127 36.29 -11.80 0.80
CA ILE A 127 37.29 -11.87 1.87
C ILE A 127 37.55 -13.34 2.23
N TYR A 128 36.48 -14.11 2.49
CA TYR A 128 36.55 -15.51 2.86
C TYR A 128 37.27 -16.35 1.78
N ARG A 129 36.90 -16.18 0.51
CA ARG A 129 37.55 -16.85 -0.63
C ARG A 129 39.05 -16.55 -0.70
N ASN A 130 39.45 -15.29 -0.54
CA ASN A 130 40.86 -14.91 -0.64
C ASN A 130 41.68 -15.44 0.55
N PHE A 131 41.12 -15.52 1.75
CA PHE A 131 41.79 -16.18 2.89
C PHE A 131 41.98 -17.68 2.67
N GLN A 132 41.03 -18.33 1.99
CA GLN A 132 41.09 -19.76 1.66
C GLN A 132 41.99 -20.08 0.46
N SER A 133 42.28 -19.10 -0.38
CA SER A 133 43.09 -19.32 -1.57
C SER A 133 44.49 -19.83 -1.23
N PRO A 134 45.10 -20.66 -2.11
CA PRO A 134 46.45 -21.20 -1.90
C PRO A 134 47.46 -20.10 -1.56
N ALA A 135 48.50 -20.42 -0.79
CA ALA A 135 49.50 -19.44 -0.35
C ALA A 135 50.14 -18.67 -1.52
N GLU A 136 50.26 -19.29 -2.69
CA GLU A 136 50.72 -18.64 -3.93
C GLU A 136 49.76 -17.56 -4.42
N HIS A 137 48.45 -17.83 -4.38
CA HIS A 137 47.42 -16.87 -4.80
C HIS A 137 47.33 -15.69 -3.83
N ARG A 138 47.48 -15.94 -2.53
CA ARG A 138 47.56 -14.88 -1.50
C ARG A 138 48.79 -13.99 -1.68
N ARG A 139 49.95 -14.57 -2.04
CA ARG A 139 51.16 -13.81 -2.37
C ARG A 139 50.98 -12.98 -3.64
N ALA A 140 50.43 -13.56 -4.70
CA ALA A 140 50.15 -12.83 -5.94
C ALA A 140 49.20 -11.63 -5.71
N LEU A 141 48.20 -11.79 -4.83
CA LEU A 141 47.29 -10.72 -4.41
C LEU A 141 48.02 -9.56 -3.71
N LEU A 142 48.93 -9.88 -2.79
CA LEU A 142 49.75 -8.90 -2.09
C LEU A 142 50.76 -8.22 -3.02
N ASP A 143 51.33 -8.96 -3.97
CA ASP A 143 52.24 -8.43 -4.98
C ASP A 143 51.50 -7.45 -5.91
N GLN A 144 50.29 -7.79 -6.37
CA GLN A 144 49.45 -6.90 -7.17
C GLN A 144 49.06 -5.61 -6.41
N LEU A 145 48.77 -5.72 -5.11
CA LEU A 145 48.50 -4.55 -4.26
C LEU A 145 49.75 -3.66 -4.15
N SER A 146 50.92 -4.26 -3.91
CA SER A 146 52.19 -3.52 -3.81
C SER A 146 52.62 -2.89 -5.14
N GLY A 147 52.26 -3.50 -6.26
CA GLY A 147 52.45 -2.99 -7.62
C GLY A 147 51.47 -1.88 -8.03
N GLY A 148 50.54 -1.49 -7.15
CA GLY A 148 49.62 -0.38 -7.38
C GLY A 148 48.41 -0.69 -8.25
N TYR A 149 48.13 -1.97 -8.54
CA TYR A 149 47.07 -2.37 -9.47
C TYR A 149 45.67 -1.91 -9.02
N TRP A 150 45.39 -1.99 -7.72
CA TRP A 150 44.09 -1.64 -7.12
C TRP A 150 44.09 -0.26 -6.41
N GLY A 151 45.23 0.42 -6.35
CA GLY A 151 45.41 1.68 -5.61
C GLY A 151 46.74 1.75 -4.84
N THR A 152 46.95 2.81 -4.07
CA THR A 152 48.16 2.98 -3.26
C THR A 152 48.21 1.97 -2.12
N ASP A 153 49.25 1.13 -2.07
CA ASP A 153 49.46 0.22 -0.95
C ASP A 153 49.66 1.03 0.34
N PRO A 154 48.87 0.81 1.40
CA PRO A 154 49.01 1.50 2.68
C PRO A 154 50.35 1.21 3.39
N THR A 155 51.13 0.24 2.90
CA THR A 155 52.50 -0.08 3.36
C THR A 155 53.60 0.42 2.42
N SER A 156 53.26 1.11 1.32
CA SER A 156 54.26 1.68 0.41
C SER A 156 55.02 2.85 1.07
N PRO A 157 56.36 2.91 0.93
CA PRO A 157 57.18 3.99 1.51
C PRO A 157 56.96 5.38 0.87
N THR A 158 56.16 5.49 -0.19
CA THR A 158 55.93 6.73 -0.96
C THR A 158 54.62 7.47 -0.62
N GLY A 159 53.83 6.99 0.34
CA GLY A 159 52.60 7.66 0.80
C GLY A 159 52.84 8.83 1.78
N PRO A 160 51.83 9.68 2.06
CA PRO A 160 52.03 10.95 2.80
C PRO A 160 52.51 10.83 4.25
N GLN A 161 52.56 9.64 4.86
CA GLN A 161 53.29 9.40 6.12
C GLN A 161 53.77 7.93 6.22
N PRO A 162 54.98 7.67 6.75
CA PRO A 162 55.44 6.32 7.05
C PRO A 162 54.68 5.80 8.27
N VAL A 163 53.65 4.98 8.05
CA VAL A 163 52.81 4.45 9.13
C VAL A 163 53.56 3.32 9.83
N GLY A 164 54.08 3.59 11.01
CA GLY A 164 54.72 2.57 11.86
C GLY A 164 53.77 1.41 12.20
N HIS A 165 54.21 0.18 11.90
CA HIS A 165 53.87 -1.05 12.63
C HIS A 165 52.38 -1.33 12.95
N ARG A 166 51.43 -1.11 12.03
CA ARG A 166 50.02 -1.52 12.24
C ARG A 166 49.35 -2.32 11.12
N TRP A 167 49.93 -2.41 9.94
CA TRP A 167 49.39 -3.21 8.83
C TRP A 167 49.97 -4.62 8.85
N THR A 168 49.17 -5.60 9.27
CA THR A 168 49.51 -7.02 9.14
C THR A 168 49.20 -7.51 7.72
N GLU A 169 49.85 -8.58 7.25
CA GLU A 169 49.52 -9.23 5.96
C GLU A 169 48.02 -9.54 5.87
N ARG A 170 47.43 -9.95 6.99
CA ARG A 170 45.99 -10.18 7.13
C ARG A 170 45.14 -8.94 6.79
N LEU A 171 45.50 -7.76 7.32
CA LEU A 171 44.79 -6.51 7.02
C LEU A 171 44.95 -6.11 5.55
N ARG A 172 46.12 -6.37 4.95
CA ARG A 172 46.36 -6.14 3.52
C ARG A 172 45.51 -7.06 2.64
N ILE A 173 45.35 -8.33 3.02
CA ILE A 173 44.46 -9.28 2.32
C ILE A 173 43.00 -8.82 2.41
N ILE A 174 42.52 -8.40 3.58
CA ILE A 174 41.14 -7.88 3.74
C ILE A 174 40.94 -6.64 2.86
N PHE A 175 41.89 -5.70 2.88
CA PHE A 175 41.82 -4.49 2.09
C PHE A 175 41.83 -4.75 0.58
N ALA A 176 42.74 -5.60 0.09
CA ALA A 176 42.77 -6.01 -1.31
C ALA A 176 41.46 -6.73 -1.73
N SER A 177 40.93 -7.58 -0.85
CA SER A 177 39.65 -8.27 -1.08
C SER A 177 38.48 -7.29 -1.17
N ALA A 178 38.48 -6.22 -0.39
CA ALA A 178 37.45 -5.17 -0.48
C ALA A 178 37.57 -4.38 -1.80
N LEU A 179 38.79 -4.02 -2.20
CA LEU A 179 39.05 -3.31 -3.47
C LEU A 179 38.71 -4.13 -4.72
N GLN A 180 38.76 -5.46 -4.65
CA GLN A 180 38.37 -6.32 -5.78
C GLN A 180 36.88 -6.23 -6.13
N VAL A 181 36.01 -5.95 -5.15
CA VAL A 181 34.55 -5.97 -5.31
C VAL A 181 33.89 -4.60 -5.15
N ASP A 182 34.68 -3.54 -4.94
CA ASP A 182 34.18 -2.20 -4.63
C ASP A 182 33.21 -1.65 -5.69
N ARG A 183 33.59 -1.74 -6.98
CA ARG A 183 32.78 -1.30 -8.11
C ARG A 183 31.51 -2.14 -8.20
N ALA A 184 31.64 -3.46 -8.12
CA ALA A 184 30.48 -4.35 -8.19
C ALA A 184 29.48 -4.05 -7.09
N VAL A 185 29.93 -3.90 -5.84
CA VAL A 185 29.10 -3.58 -4.67
C VAL A 185 28.44 -2.19 -4.82
N PHE A 186 29.20 -1.17 -5.24
CA PHE A 186 28.67 0.18 -5.44
C PHE A 186 27.59 0.24 -6.52
N PHE A 187 27.87 -0.30 -7.72
CA PHE A 187 26.91 -0.31 -8.82
C PHE A 187 25.68 -1.13 -8.48
N THR A 188 25.85 -2.22 -7.74
CA THR A 188 24.73 -3.03 -7.27
C THR A 188 23.82 -2.25 -6.33
N ALA A 189 24.36 -1.60 -5.31
CA ALA A 189 23.57 -0.77 -4.41
C ALA A 189 22.87 0.39 -5.17
N ALA A 190 23.57 1.03 -6.11
CA ALA A 190 22.99 2.08 -6.96
C ALA A 190 21.85 1.56 -7.84
N ILE A 191 21.99 0.35 -8.42
CA ILE A 191 20.95 -0.31 -9.21
C ILE A 191 19.74 -0.66 -8.35
N THR A 192 19.96 -1.19 -7.15
CA THR A 192 18.87 -1.49 -6.19
C THR A 192 18.11 -0.23 -5.80
N VAL A 193 18.80 0.87 -5.48
CA VAL A 193 18.14 2.17 -5.20
C VAL A 193 17.40 2.69 -6.44
N THR A 194 18.00 2.56 -7.62
CA THR A 194 17.38 2.97 -8.89
C THR A 194 16.12 2.15 -9.19
N ALA A 195 16.10 0.86 -8.85
CA ALA A 195 14.93 0.01 -8.99
C ALA A 195 13.74 0.60 -8.23
N PHE A 196 13.95 1.22 -7.06
CA PHE A 196 12.88 1.87 -6.28
C PHE A 196 12.45 3.26 -6.76
N VAL A 197 13.07 3.83 -7.81
CA VAL A 197 12.66 5.12 -8.41
C VAL A 197 11.14 5.23 -8.68
N PRO A 198 10.44 4.19 -9.20
CA PRO A 198 9.00 4.28 -9.42
C PRO A 198 8.20 4.62 -8.16
N LEU A 199 8.66 4.16 -7.00
CA LEU A 199 7.98 4.39 -5.72
C LEU A 199 8.02 5.86 -5.31
N PHE A 200 9.13 6.56 -5.58
CA PHE A 200 9.25 8.00 -5.33
C PHE A 200 8.37 8.85 -6.26
N THR A 201 7.92 8.28 -7.39
CA THR A 201 7.05 8.99 -8.34
C THR A 201 5.57 8.84 -8.04
N MET A 202 5.18 7.98 -7.09
CA MET A 202 3.77 7.78 -6.71
C MET A 202 3.16 9.06 -6.10
N GLN A 203 1.88 9.31 -6.35
CA GLN A 203 1.13 10.45 -5.79
C GLN A 203 -0.12 9.92 -5.08
N GLY A 204 -1.07 10.78 -4.71
CA GLY A 204 -2.35 10.31 -4.17
C GLY A 204 -2.22 9.53 -2.86
N VAL A 205 -3.10 8.54 -2.69
CA VAL A 205 -3.16 7.69 -1.50
C VAL A 205 -1.99 6.69 -1.47
N GLU A 206 -1.63 6.12 -2.62
CA GLU A 206 -0.51 5.19 -2.74
C GLU A 206 0.82 5.87 -2.39
N GLY A 207 1.02 7.13 -2.78
CA GLY A 207 2.21 7.91 -2.43
C GLY A 207 2.30 8.24 -0.94
N GLN A 208 1.17 8.46 -0.26
CA GLN A 208 1.15 8.68 1.20
C GLN A 208 1.47 7.39 1.97
N ILE A 209 1.02 6.25 1.45
CA ILE A 209 1.27 4.93 2.08
C ILE A 209 2.71 4.46 1.81
N PHE A 210 3.17 4.49 0.55
CA PHE A 210 4.45 3.91 0.15
C PHE A 210 5.61 4.89 -0.01
N GLY A 211 5.37 6.19 -0.08
CA GLY A 211 6.43 7.20 -0.12
C GLY A 211 7.38 7.13 1.09
N PRO A 212 6.87 7.07 2.34
CA PRO A 212 7.71 6.85 3.53
C PRO A 212 8.49 5.54 3.48
N MET A 213 7.91 4.49 2.90
CA MET A 213 8.56 3.19 2.69
C MET A 213 9.75 3.32 1.73
N ALA A 214 9.59 4.01 0.60
CA ALA A 214 10.66 4.25 -0.36
C ALA A 214 11.87 4.97 0.27
N ARG A 215 11.59 6.03 1.03
CA ARG A 215 12.62 6.82 1.73
C ARG A 215 13.37 5.97 2.75
N THR A 216 12.65 5.24 3.59
CA THR A 216 13.23 4.33 4.59
C THR A 216 14.17 3.32 3.93
N TYR A 217 13.74 2.71 2.82
CA TYR A 217 14.56 1.80 2.02
C TYR A 217 15.80 2.46 1.43
N GLY A 218 15.65 3.63 0.81
CA GLY A 218 16.77 4.37 0.24
C GLY A 218 17.83 4.70 1.30
N TYR A 219 17.39 5.16 2.48
CA TYR A 219 18.29 5.44 3.60
C TYR A 219 18.93 4.17 4.17
N ALA A 220 18.17 3.09 4.30
CA ALA A 220 18.68 1.81 4.79
C ALA A 220 19.73 1.22 3.83
N LEU A 221 19.48 1.22 2.52
CA LEU A 221 20.43 0.73 1.51
C LEU A 221 21.70 1.58 1.46
N PHE A 222 21.56 2.91 1.57
CA PHE A 222 22.72 3.80 1.66
C PHE A 222 23.52 3.55 2.95
N GLY A 223 22.83 3.38 4.09
CA GLY A 223 23.46 2.99 5.36
C GLY A 223 24.15 1.62 5.29
N ALA A 224 23.54 0.65 4.62
CA ALA A 224 24.10 -0.68 4.41
C ALA A 224 25.34 -0.65 3.52
N LEU A 225 25.37 0.20 2.50
CA LEU A 225 26.53 0.44 1.66
C LEU A 225 27.70 1.02 2.48
N LEU A 226 27.41 2.02 3.32
CA LEU A 226 28.39 2.58 4.25
C LEU A 226 28.91 1.51 5.21
N ALA A 227 28.02 0.70 5.80
CA ALA A 227 28.38 -0.41 6.69
C ALA A 227 29.25 -1.45 5.99
N THR A 228 28.94 -1.76 4.73
CA THR A 228 29.68 -2.71 3.92
C THR A 228 31.12 -2.25 3.73
N PHE A 229 31.38 -0.98 3.42
CA PHE A 229 32.76 -0.52 3.22
C PHE A 229 33.52 -0.16 4.51
N THR A 230 32.82 0.11 5.61
CA THR A 230 33.45 0.57 6.85
C THR A 230 33.40 -0.46 7.97
N VAL A 231 32.20 -0.93 8.33
CA VAL A 231 31.97 -1.83 9.46
C VAL A 231 32.39 -3.26 9.13
N THR A 232 32.05 -3.76 7.95
CA THR A 232 32.29 -5.17 7.56
C THR A 232 33.78 -5.52 7.55
N PRO A 233 34.71 -4.74 6.93
CA PRO A 233 36.13 -5.06 6.95
C PRO A 233 36.76 -4.95 8.34
N VAL A 234 36.28 -4.01 9.17
CA VAL A 234 36.74 -3.85 10.55
C VAL A 234 36.33 -5.05 11.39
N LEU A 235 35.05 -5.46 11.34
CA LEU A 235 34.58 -6.64 12.06
C LEU A 235 35.26 -7.93 11.57
N ALA A 236 35.50 -8.04 10.26
CA ALA A 236 36.29 -9.13 9.68
C ALA A 236 37.72 -9.16 10.25
N SER A 237 38.36 -8.00 10.43
CA SER A 237 39.70 -7.92 11.03
C SER A 237 39.74 -8.34 12.51
N LEU A 238 38.66 -8.11 13.25
CA LEU A 238 38.57 -8.40 14.68
C LEU A 238 38.14 -9.85 14.97
N LEU A 239 37.16 -10.36 14.21
CA LEU A 239 36.48 -11.62 14.54
C LEU A 239 37.00 -12.83 13.76
N LEU A 240 37.48 -12.69 12.53
CA LEU A 240 37.94 -13.85 11.75
C LEU A 240 39.20 -14.49 12.37
N PRO A 241 39.37 -15.82 12.29
CA PRO A 241 40.63 -16.48 12.66
C PRO A 241 41.70 -16.33 11.58
N SER A 242 42.96 -16.56 11.94
CA SER A 242 44.13 -16.43 11.04
C SER A 242 44.21 -17.53 9.98
N ASP A 243 43.71 -18.73 10.29
CA ASP A 243 43.57 -19.85 9.37
C ASP A 243 42.10 -20.19 9.21
N ILE A 244 41.58 -20.04 7.99
CA ILE A 244 40.21 -20.40 7.62
C ILE A 244 40.29 -21.71 6.84
N GLN A 245 39.82 -22.80 7.45
CA GLN A 245 39.68 -24.08 6.75
C GLN A 245 38.38 -24.13 5.95
N GLU A 246 38.40 -24.80 4.81
CA GLU A 246 37.22 -25.03 3.97
C GLU A 246 36.24 -25.96 4.69
N VAL A 247 35.13 -25.39 5.18
CA VAL A 247 34.00 -26.19 5.64
C VAL A 247 32.84 -25.96 4.69
N GLU A 248 32.80 -26.73 3.62
CA GLU A 248 31.56 -26.86 2.86
C GLU A 248 30.47 -27.42 3.78
N THR A 249 29.42 -26.64 4.00
CA THR A 249 28.28 -27.09 4.79
C THR A 249 27.58 -28.24 4.07
N PHE A 250 26.95 -29.13 4.84
CA PHE A 250 26.20 -30.25 4.30
C PHE A 250 25.14 -29.80 3.27
N VAL A 251 24.51 -28.64 3.50
CA VAL A 251 23.52 -28.04 2.60
C VAL A 251 24.14 -27.65 1.27
N VAL A 252 25.25 -26.89 1.29
CA VAL A 252 25.94 -26.46 0.07
C VAL A 252 26.47 -27.66 -0.72
N ARG A 253 26.99 -28.69 -0.04
CA ARG A 253 27.45 -29.93 -0.68
C ARG A 253 26.31 -30.68 -1.37
N GLY A 254 25.15 -30.78 -0.71
CA GLY A 254 23.94 -31.36 -1.30
C GLY A 254 23.47 -30.58 -2.53
N LEU A 255 23.39 -29.25 -2.42
CA LEU A 255 23.03 -28.36 -3.54
C LEU A 255 24.01 -28.51 -4.70
N ARG A 256 25.32 -28.49 -4.46
CA ARG A 256 26.35 -28.69 -5.49
C ARG A 256 26.23 -30.06 -6.15
N ALA A 257 26.07 -31.13 -5.37
CA ALA A 257 25.89 -32.48 -5.90
C ALA A 257 24.67 -32.62 -6.83
N THR A 258 23.60 -31.87 -6.57
CA THR A 258 22.42 -31.81 -7.45
C THR A 258 22.58 -30.85 -8.63
N TYR A 259 23.23 -29.71 -8.43
CA TYR A 259 23.34 -28.64 -9.43
C TYR A 259 24.38 -28.94 -10.51
N THR A 260 25.58 -29.40 -10.15
CA THR A 260 26.65 -29.70 -11.11
C THR A 260 26.21 -30.65 -12.25
N PRO A 261 25.49 -31.77 -12.00
CA PRO A 261 25.00 -32.62 -13.08
C PRO A 261 23.87 -31.96 -13.90
N VAL A 262 22.99 -31.18 -13.26
CA VAL A 262 21.90 -30.44 -13.95
C VAL A 262 22.49 -29.38 -14.88
N LEU A 263 23.47 -28.61 -14.42
CA LEU A 263 24.20 -27.63 -15.22
C LEU A 263 24.93 -28.30 -16.39
N GLY A 264 25.61 -29.43 -16.13
CA GLY A 264 26.27 -30.20 -17.18
C GLY A 264 25.29 -30.72 -18.25
N PHE A 265 24.11 -31.18 -17.84
CA PHE A 265 23.04 -31.59 -18.74
C PHE A 265 22.47 -30.41 -19.54
N ALA A 266 22.18 -29.28 -18.88
CA ALA A 266 21.65 -28.07 -19.51
C ALA A 266 22.61 -27.50 -20.57
N LEU A 267 23.92 -27.50 -20.29
CA LEU A 267 24.93 -27.05 -21.24
C LEU A 267 25.15 -28.04 -22.41
N ARG A 268 24.87 -29.34 -22.24
CA ARG A 268 24.88 -30.32 -23.33
C ARG A 268 23.62 -30.24 -24.21
N HIS A 269 22.48 -29.92 -23.62
CA HIS A 269 21.18 -29.81 -24.29
C HIS A 269 20.64 -28.38 -24.28
N LEU A 270 21.39 -27.46 -24.89
CA LEU A 270 21.10 -26.01 -24.91
C LEU A 270 19.67 -25.67 -25.34
N ARG A 271 19.15 -26.33 -26.38
CA ARG A 271 17.78 -26.10 -26.88
C ARG A 271 16.72 -26.48 -25.84
N LEU A 272 16.95 -27.53 -25.07
CA LEU A 272 16.03 -27.97 -24.02
C LEU A 272 16.04 -27.00 -22.83
N ALA A 273 17.22 -26.50 -22.42
CA ALA A 273 17.33 -25.51 -21.34
C ALA A 273 16.60 -24.20 -21.70
N VAL A 274 16.76 -23.72 -22.94
CA VAL A 274 16.03 -22.54 -23.43
C VAL A 274 14.53 -22.83 -23.54
N LEU A 275 14.12 -24.02 -24.03
CA LEU A 275 12.72 -24.41 -24.08
C LEU A 275 12.06 -24.42 -22.70
N ILE A 276 12.75 -24.91 -21.66
CA ILE A 276 12.28 -24.87 -20.27
C ILE A 276 12.08 -23.42 -19.82
N GLY A 277 13.06 -22.54 -20.09
CA GLY A 277 12.93 -21.12 -19.77
C GLY A 277 11.75 -20.45 -20.47
N VAL A 278 11.57 -20.69 -21.77
CA VAL A 278 10.43 -20.15 -22.55
C VAL A 278 9.09 -20.73 -22.06
N THR A 279 9.04 -22.02 -21.76
CA THR A 279 7.84 -22.68 -21.22
C THR A 279 7.46 -22.09 -19.87
N PHE A 280 8.45 -21.86 -19.00
CA PHE A 280 8.24 -21.19 -17.72
C PHE A 280 7.65 -19.79 -17.91
N LEU A 281 8.23 -18.96 -18.78
CA LEU A 281 7.70 -17.63 -19.08
C LEU A 281 6.27 -17.70 -19.66
N GLY A 282 5.97 -18.70 -20.49
CA GLY A 282 4.63 -18.95 -21.01
C GLY A 282 3.62 -19.33 -19.91
N VAL A 283 4.00 -20.19 -18.97
CA VAL A 283 3.18 -20.54 -17.81
C VAL A 283 2.97 -19.33 -16.89
N SER A 284 4.01 -18.55 -16.63
CA SER A 284 3.90 -17.31 -15.85
C SER A 284 2.99 -16.29 -16.52
N PHE A 285 3.02 -16.18 -17.86
CA PHE A 285 2.11 -15.31 -18.60
C PHE A 285 0.65 -15.78 -18.52
N LEU A 286 0.41 -17.10 -18.55
CA LEU A 286 -0.92 -17.68 -18.33
C LEU A 286 -1.42 -17.45 -16.90
N ALA A 287 -0.53 -17.54 -15.90
CA ALA A 287 -0.88 -17.18 -14.53
C ALA A 287 -1.24 -15.69 -14.44
N ALA A 288 -0.45 -14.81 -15.08
CA ALA A 288 -0.69 -13.37 -15.09
C ALA A 288 -2.04 -12.98 -15.73
N SER A 289 -2.45 -13.66 -16.80
CA SER A 289 -3.73 -13.36 -17.47
C SER A 289 -4.97 -13.77 -16.66
N GLN A 290 -4.80 -14.62 -15.64
CA GLN A 290 -5.86 -15.05 -14.73
C GLN A 290 -5.88 -14.26 -13.42
N LEU A 291 -4.84 -13.45 -13.14
CA LEU A 291 -4.82 -12.61 -11.95
C LEU A 291 -5.80 -11.43 -12.11
N GLY A 292 -6.64 -11.24 -11.10
CA GLY A 292 -7.47 -10.05 -10.96
C GLY A 292 -6.64 -8.80 -10.67
N SER A 293 -7.24 -7.61 -10.80
CA SER A 293 -6.62 -6.37 -10.33
C SER A 293 -7.43 -5.64 -9.25
N GLU A 294 -6.72 -5.11 -8.26
CA GLU A 294 -7.26 -4.33 -7.15
C GLU A 294 -6.34 -3.12 -6.85
N PHE A 295 -6.83 -2.07 -6.21
CA PHE A 295 -5.99 -0.91 -5.87
C PHE A 295 -5.04 -1.26 -4.71
N LEU A 296 -5.61 -1.52 -3.54
CA LEU A 296 -4.92 -1.93 -2.32
C LEU A 296 -5.74 -3.01 -1.62
N PRO A 297 -5.09 -3.97 -0.95
CA PRO A 297 -5.78 -4.90 -0.06
C PRO A 297 -6.47 -4.13 1.08
N ALA A 298 -7.68 -4.54 1.45
CA ALA A 298 -8.39 -3.96 2.59
C ALA A 298 -7.56 -4.16 3.88
N LEU A 299 -7.26 -3.07 4.59
CA LEU A 299 -6.53 -3.10 5.86
C LEU A 299 -7.48 -3.48 6.99
N GLU A 300 -7.12 -4.48 7.78
CA GLU A 300 -7.91 -4.82 8.98
C GLU A 300 -7.65 -3.82 10.12
N GLU A 301 -8.70 -3.43 10.84
CA GLU A 301 -8.67 -2.46 11.93
C GLU A 301 -9.23 -3.00 13.26
N GLY A 302 -9.75 -4.22 13.29
CA GLY A 302 -10.36 -4.84 14.47
C GLY A 302 -11.72 -4.23 14.86
N ASN A 303 -12.45 -3.66 13.89
CA ASN A 303 -13.79 -3.10 14.12
C ASN A 303 -14.71 -3.31 12.92
N PHE A 304 -16.01 -3.19 13.19
CA PHE A 304 -17.02 -2.90 12.18
C PHE A 304 -17.43 -1.43 12.25
N TRP A 305 -17.48 -0.82 11.08
CA TRP A 305 -18.17 0.42 10.84
C TRP A 305 -19.31 0.15 9.87
N ILE A 306 -20.54 0.24 10.37
CA ILE A 306 -21.74 -0.17 9.63
C ILE A 306 -22.58 1.07 9.35
N ARG A 307 -22.84 1.34 8.08
CA ARG A 307 -23.73 2.42 7.65
C ARG A 307 -25.09 1.83 7.27
N ALA A 308 -26.11 2.26 8.00
CA ALA A 308 -27.51 1.92 7.72
C ALA A 308 -28.22 3.09 7.04
N SER A 309 -28.80 2.81 5.88
CA SER A 309 -29.57 3.74 5.06
C SER A 309 -31.06 3.48 5.25
N LEU A 310 -31.70 4.34 6.03
CA LEU A 310 -33.14 4.38 6.26
C LEU A 310 -33.86 5.09 5.09
N PRO A 311 -35.20 5.02 5.01
CA PRO A 311 -35.97 5.83 4.08
C PRO A 311 -35.64 7.34 4.19
N PRO A 312 -35.42 8.07 3.08
CA PRO A 312 -35.03 9.48 3.10
C PRO A 312 -35.99 10.43 3.83
N THR A 313 -37.25 10.03 3.99
CA THR A 313 -38.32 10.82 4.60
C THR A 313 -38.46 10.60 6.11
N ILE A 314 -37.61 9.77 6.71
CA ILE A 314 -37.72 9.43 8.13
C ILE A 314 -37.31 10.61 9.03
N SER A 315 -38.04 10.81 10.14
CA SER A 315 -37.61 11.75 11.18
C SER A 315 -36.57 11.12 12.12
N LEU A 316 -35.86 11.96 12.88
CA LEU A 316 -34.90 11.49 13.87
C LEU A 316 -35.58 10.61 14.94
N GLU A 317 -36.75 11.02 15.41
CA GLU A 317 -37.53 10.28 16.41
C GLU A 317 -37.99 8.93 15.86
N ALA A 318 -38.51 8.91 14.62
CA ALA A 318 -38.98 7.67 13.99
C ALA A 318 -37.86 6.66 13.74
N GLY A 319 -36.64 7.12 13.41
CA GLY A 319 -35.50 6.23 13.22
C GLY A 319 -34.85 5.73 14.52
N THR A 320 -35.15 6.34 15.68
CA THR A 320 -34.52 6.00 16.97
C THR A 320 -34.78 4.54 17.37
N GLU A 321 -35.99 4.02 17.11
CA GLU A 321 -36.32 2.63 17.42
C GLU A 321 -35.52 1.64 16.55
N ALA A 322 -35.42 1.92 15.24
CA ALA A 322 -34.61 1.11 14.33
C ALA A 322 -33.14 1.13 14.76
N THR A 323 -32.59 2.30 15.08
CA THR A 323 -31.22 2.47 15.59
C THR A 323 -30.98 1.69 16.88
N ARG A 324 -31.96 1.67 17.81
CA ARG A 324 -31.89 0.85 19.03
C ARG A 324 -31.82 -0.64 18.67
N LYS A 325 -32.69 -1.12 17.79
CA LYS A 325 -32.74 -2.53 17.38
C LYS A 325 -31.43 -2.97 16.69
N MET A 326 -30.82 -2.09 15.89
CA MET A 326 -29.51 -2.36 15.27
C MET A 326 -28.42 -2.63 16.32
N ARG A 327 -28.38 -1.83 17.39
CA ARG A 327 -27.44 -2.04 18.51
C ARG A 327 -27.71 -3.35 19.23
N GLU A 328 -28.98 -3.69 19.44
CA GLU A 328 -29.37 -4.94 20.10
C GLU A 328 -28.96 -6.17 19.30
N ILE A 329 -29.11 -6.15 17.97
CA ILE A 329 -28.66 -7.23 17.08
C ILE A 329 -27.14 -7.42 17.23
N LEU A 330 -26.36 -6.35 17.10
CA LEU A 330 -24.90 -6.41 17.23
C LEU A 330 -24.43 -6.92 18.60
N LEU A 331 -25.12 -6.51 19.69
CA LEU A 331 -24.76 -6.93 21.06
C LEU A 331 -25.12 -8.38 21.39
N ARG A 332 -25.87 -9.10 20.53
CA ARG A 332 -26.10 -10.55 20.70
C ARG A 332 -24.84 -11.37 20.43
N HIS A 333 -23.92 -10.82 19.64
CA HIS A 333 -22.68 -11.49 19.24
C HIS A 333 -21.59 -11.23 20.28
N PRO A 334 -21.07 -12.26 20.95
CA PRO A 334 -20.06 -12.09 22.00
C PRO A 334 -18.73 -11.54 21.49
N GLU A 335 -18.48 -11.58 20.18
CA GLU A 335 -17.29 -11.02 19.51
C GLU A 335 -17.29 -9.48 19.54
N VAL A 336 -18.46 -8.85 19.65
CA VAL A 336 -18.62 -7.39 19.71
C VAL A 336 -18.45 -6.90 21.15
N ILE A 337 -17.53 -5.95 21.37
CA ILE A 337 -17.26 -5.42 22.73
C ILE A 337 -18.36 -4.45 23.17
N THR A 338 -18.74 -3.53 22.29
CA THR A 338 -19.75 -2.50 22.52
C THR A 338 -20.28 -1.98 21.19
N VAL A 339 -21.32 -1.16 21.21
CA VAL A 339 -21.86 -0.55 19.99
C VAL A 339 -22.21 0.91 20.25
N VAL A 340 -21.66 1.80 19.42
CA VAL A 340 -21.99 3.23 19.41
C VAL A 340 -22.72 3.56 18.11
N SER A 341 -23.93 4.10 18.23
CA SER A 341 -24.73 4.54 17.08
C SER A 341 -24.73 6.07 16.97
N GLN A 342 -24.48 6.58 15.77
CA GLN A 342 -24.59 7.99 15.40
C GLN A 342 -25.73 8.12 14.39
N HIS A 343 -26.83 8.77 14.77
CA HIS A 343 -28.02 8.92 13.92
C HIS A 343 -28.12 10.38 13.45
N GLY A 344 -28.03 10.58 12.14
CA GLY A 344 -27.99 11.92 11.55
C GLY A 344 -26.58 12.48 11.51
N ARG A 345 -26.40 13.72 11.99
CA ARG A 345 -25.14 14.47 11.90
C ARG A 345 -24.70 15.03 13.25
N PRO A 346 -23.39 15.25 13.46
CA PRO A 346 -22.89 15.95 14.63
C PRO A 346 -23.12 17.47 14.56
N ASP A 347 -23.22 18.11 15.74
CA ASP A 347 -23.45 19.57 15.85
C ASP A 347 -22.29 20.43 15.33
N ASN A 348 -21.08 19.87 15.25
CA ASN A 348 -19.90 20.58 14.72
C ASN A 348 -19.93 20.73 13.18
N GLY A 349 -20.87 20.09 12.49
CA GLY A 349 -21.01 20.13 11.03
C GLY A 349 -19.87 19.43 10.27
N SER A 350 -19.08 18.57 10.92
CA SER A 350 -18.01 17.83 10.23
C SER A 350 -18.52 16.75 9.28
N ASP A 351 -19.74 16.27 9.52
CA ASP A 351 -20.47 15.39 8.60
C ASP A 351 -21.84 16.02 8.27
N ALA A 352 -22.22 15.96 6.99
CA ALA A 352 -23.47 16.48 6.45
C ALA A 352 -24.55 15.40 6.28
N SER A 353 -24.46 14.30 7.04
CA SER A 353 -25.42 13.19 7.02
C SER A 353 -26.89 13.60 7.22
N PRO A 354 -27.83 13.08 6.42
CA PRO A 354 -29.26 13.22 6.65
C PRO A 354 -29.73 12.36 7.83
N PHE A 355 -30.93 12.62 8.37
CA PHE A 355 -31.54 11.76 9.41
C PHE A 355 -31.86 10.34 8.94
N SER A 356 -31.80 10.08 7.65
CA SER A 356 -31.89 8.73 7.11
C SER A 356 -30.59 7.94 7.22
N ASN A 357 -29.48 8.56 7.63
CA ASN A 357 -28.20 7.88 7.82
C ASN A 357 -27.98 7.53 9.30
N VAL A 358 -27.59 6.28 9.56
CA VAL A 358 -27.15 5.81 10.87
C VAL A 358 -25.80 5.14 10.72
N GLU A 359 -24.82 5.56 11.51
CA GLU A 359 -23.47 5.00 11.53
C GLU A 359 -23.25 4.27 12.85
N LEU A 360 -22.81 3.01 12.77
CA LEU A 360 -22.61 2.14 13.91
C LEU A 360 -21.13 1.78 14.00
N PHE A 361 -20.50 2.16 15.11
CA PHE A 361 -19.18 1.67 15.48
C PHE A 361 -19.30 0.49 16.42
N ALA A 362 -18.79 -0.66 16.00
CA ALA A 362 -18.76 -1.89 16.77
C ALA A 362 -17.31 -2.42 16.83
N PRO A 363 -16.52 -2.06 17.86
CA PRO A 363 -15.19 -2.64 18.05
C PRO A 363 -15.28 -4.11 18.41
N LEU A 364 -14.34 -4.89 17.87
CA LEU A 364 -14.30 -6.34 18.00
C LEU A 364 -13.28 -6.78 19.05
N LYS A 365 -13.54 -7.93 19.68
CA LYS A 365 -12.54 -8.62 20.49
C LYS A 365 -11.35 -9.07 19.63
N PRO A 366 -10.15 -9.22 20.22
CA PRO A 366 -9.03 -9.84 19.52
C PRO A 366 -9.44 -11.17 18.88
N PHE A 367 -9.01 -11.42 17.64
CA PHE A 367 -9.39 -12.62 16.87
C PHE A 367 -8.98 -13.94 17.54
N GLU A 368 -7.99 -13.91 18.44
CA GLU A 368 -7.55 -15.08 19.24
C GLU A 368 -8.60 -15.54 20.26
N ASP A 369 -9.49 -14.64 20.68
CA ASP A 369 -10.57 -14.92 21.64
C ASP A 369 -11.85 -15.45 20.95
N TRP A 370 -11.83 -15.56 19.61
CA TRP A 370 -12.99 -15.98 18.83
C TRP A 370 -13.11 -17.51 18.79
N PRO A 371 -14.32 -18.05 18.54
CA PRO A 371 -14.48 -19.45 18.20
C PRO A 371 -13.58 -19.82 17.00
N PRO A 372 -12.89 -20.98 17.00
CA PRO A 372 -11.89 -21.31 15.97
C PRO A 372 -12.44 -21.45 14.55
N ASN A 373 -13.76 -21.55 14.39
CA ASN A 373 -14.44 -21.69 13.11
C ASN A 373 -15.26 -20.42 12.74
N LEU A 374 -14.97 -19.27 13.35
CA LEU A 374 -15.67 -18.03 13.03
C LEU A 374 -14.69 -17.00 12.48
N THR A 375 -14.86 -16.60 11.22
CA THR A 375 -14.12 -15.48 10.64
C THR A 375 -14.92 -14.18 10.67
N LYS A 376 -14.25 -13.05 10.43
CA LYS A 376 -14.91 -11.74 10.34
C LYS A 376 -15.89 -11.70 9.16
N GLU A 377 -15.55 -12.35 8.05
CA GLU A 377 -16.41 -12.47 6.87
C GLU A 377 -17.67 -13.26 7.20
N GLU A 378 -17.53 -14.41 7.88
CA GLU A 378 -18.68 -15.22 8.31
C GLU A 378 -19.58 -14.46 9.30
N LEU A 379 -18.99 -13.73 10.25
CA LEU A 379 -19.75 -12.87 11.16
C LEU A 379 -20.46 -11.73 10.40
N THR A 380 -19.83 -11.17 9.37
CA THR A 380 -20.45 -10.14 8.51
C THR A 380 -21.67 -10.72 7.77
N GLU A 381 -21.55 -11.92 7.20
CA GLU A 381 -22.67 -12.59 6.52
C GLU A 381 -23.82 -12.91 7.49
N GLN A 382 -23.50 -13.37 8.71
CA GLN A 382 -24.49 -13.62 9.76
C GLN A 382 -25.23 -12.33 10.16
N LEU A 383 -24.49 -11.25 10.44
CA LEU A 383 -25.07 -9.95 10.77
C LEU A 383 -25.90 -9.38 9.63
N GLN A 384 -25.44 -9.49 8.39
CA GLN A 384 -26.17 -9.01 7.22
C GLN A 384 -27.50 -9.75 7.05
N LYS A 385 -27.50 -11.07 7.30
CA LYS A 385 -28.73 -11.88 7.32
C LYS A 385 -29.68 -11.44 8.43
N GLU A 386 -29.20 -11.32 9.68
CA GLU A 386 -30.02 -10.88 10.82
C GLU A 386 -30.62 -9.49 10.60
N PHE A 387 -29.84 -8.55 10.09
CA PHE A 387 -30.33 -7.23 9.72
C PHE A 387 -31.41 -7.29 8.64
N SER A 388 -31.22 -8.10 7.60
CA SER A 388 -32.20 -8.22 6.51
C SER A 388 -33.53 -8.85 6.97
N GLU A 389 -33.48 -9.79 7.91
CA GLU A 389 -34.66 -10.48 8.45
C GLU A 389 -35.44 -9.60 9.44
N GLU A 390 -34.73 -8.85 10.29
CA GLU A 390 -35.35 -8.07 11.38
C GLU A 390 -35.66 -6.61 11.05
N LEU A 391 -35.00 -6.04 10.03
CA LEU A 391 -35.10 -4.63 9.65
C LEU A 391 -35.34 -4.48 8.13
N PRO A 392 -36.52 -4.89 7.63
CA PRO A 392 -36.83 -4.82 6.22
C PRO A 392 -36.88 -3.36 5.73
N GLY A 393 -36.34 -3.11 4.54
CA GLY A 393 -36.32 -1.79 3.92
C GLY A 393 -35.18 -0.86 4.38
N ILE A 394 -34.25 -1.36 5.20
CA ILE A 394 -33.01 -0.65 5.56
C ILE A 394 -31.84 -1.30 4.81
N GLY A 395 -31.06 -0.48 4.09
CA GLY A 395 -29.82 -0.94 3.46
C GLY A 395 -28.65 -0.86 4.43
N PHE A 396 -27.85 -1.92 4.53
CA PHE A 396 -26.66 -1.97 5.38
C PHE A 396 -25.40 -2.09 4.53
N ASN A 397 -24.37 -1.34 4.88
CA ASN A 397 -23.05 -1.43 4.29
C ASN A 397 -22.03 -1.63 5.41
N PHE A 398 -21.20 -2.66 5.26
CA PHE A 398 -20.15 -3.02 6.21
C PHE A 398 -18.80 -2.53 5.69
N SER A 399 -18.11 -1.75 6.50
CA SER A 399 -16.75 -1.26 6.28
C SER A 399 -16.02 -1.18 7.64
N GLN A 400 -14.94 -0.40 7.69
CA GLN A 400 -14.12 -0.14 8.87
C GLN A 400 -13.89 1.36 9.04
N TYR A 401 -13.60 1.79 10.26
CA TYR A 401 -13.64 3.23 10.57
C TYR A 401 -12.65 4.07 9.75
N ILE A 402 -11.39 3.67 9.63
CA ILE A 402 -10.38 4.42 8.85
C ILE A 402 -10.63 4.19 7.36
N GLN A 403 -10.87 2.95 6.95
CA GLN A 403 -11.14 2.56 5.57
C GLN A 403 -12.30 3.38 4.98
N ASP A 404 -13.45 3.43 5.64
CA ASP A 404 -14.64 4.15 5.16
C ASP A 404 -14.40 5.66 5.01
N ASN A 405 -13.62 6.26 5.92
CA ASN A 405 -13.23 7.67 5.80
C ASN A 405 -12.28 7.93 4.62
N VAL A 406 -11.38 6.98 4.31
CA VAL A 406 -10.49 7.06 3.14
C VAL A 406 -11.29 6.84 1.86
N GLU A 407 -12.13 5.81 1.81
CA GLU A 407 -13.03 5.51 0.70
C GLU A 407 -13.94 6.70 0.37
N GLU A 408 -14.51 7.35 1.40
CA GLU A 408 -15.34 8.54 1.22
C GLU A 408 -14.56 9.73 0.66
N ALA A 409 -13.30 9.90 1.10
CA ALA A 409 -12.42 10.93 0.56
C ALA A 409 -12.05 10.66 -0.92
N LEU A 410 -11.93 9.39 -1.31
CA LEU A 410 -11.58 8.97 -2.67
C LEU A 410 -12.76 9.05 -3.63
N SER A 411 -13.89 8.42 -3.28
CA SER A 411 -15.05 8.35 -4.15
C SER A 411 -15.91 9.63 -4.10
N GLY A 412 -15.70 10.47 -3.08
CA GLY A 412 -16.47 11.68 -2.80
C GLY A 412 -17.84 11.42 -2.17
N VAL A 413 -18.19 10.15 -1.91
CA VAL A 413 -19.43 9.72 -1.27
C VAL A 413 -19.18 8.51 -0.38
N LYS A 414 -20.19 8.12 0.40
CA LYS A 414 -20.11 7.03 1.38
C LYS A 414 -20.04 5.64 0.71
N GLY A 415 -18.86 5.25 0.21
CA GLY A 415 -18.55 3.92 -0.35
C GLY A 415 -17.22 3.85 -1.13
N ALA A 416 -16.70 2.64 -1.35
CA ALA A 416 -15.41 2.38 -2.00
C ALA A 416 -15.30 2.92 -3.44
N ASN A 417 -16.36 2.75 -4.23
CA ASN A 417 -16.41 3.23 -5.60
C ASN A 417 -17.74 3.96 -5.87
N SER A 418 -17.72 4.93 -6.78
CA SER A 418 -18.91 5.66 -7.17
C SER A 418 -18.97 5.95 -8.68
N VAL A 419 -20.17 5.82 -9.24
CA VAL A 419 -20.52 6.31 -10.56
C VAL A 419 -21.23 7.65 -10.37
N LYS A 420 -20.64 8.72 -10.89
CA LYS A 420 -21.17 10.08 -10.82
C LYS A 420 -21.78 10.44 -12.16
N ILE A 421 -23.09 10.67 -12.19
CA ILE A 421 -23.75 11.23 -13.38
C ILE A 421 -23.88 12.73 -13.17
N VAL A 422 -23.18 13.51 -14.00
CA VAL A 422 -23.15 14.96 -13.91
C VAL A 422 -24.13 15.56 -14.91
N GLY A 423 -24.93 16.54 -14.47
CA GLY A 423 -25.92 17.19 -15.32
C GLY A 423 -26.77 18.25 -14.60
N PRO A 424 -27.51 19.11 -15.32
CA PRO A 424 -28.20 20.25 -14.72
C PRO A 424 -29.54 19.92 -14.05
N ASN A 425 -30.28 18.92 -14.55
CA ASN A 425 -31.66 18.62 -14.14
C ASN A 425 -31.72 17.41 -13.19
N LEU A 426 -32.27 17.61 -11.99
CA LEU A 426 -32.30 16.58 -10.93
C LEU A 426 -33.19 15.37 -11.29
N GLN A 427 -34.31 15.60 -11.99
CA GLN A 427 -35.21 14.52 -12.41
C GLN A 427 -34.57 13.62 -13.46
N VAL A 428 -33.86 14.21 -14.42
CA VAL A 428 -33.13 13.45 -15.45
C VAL A 428 -31.98 12.66 -14.80
N LEU A 429 -31.28 13.26 -13.83
CA LEU A 429 -30.25 12.56 -13.06
C LEU A 429 -30.80 11.33 -12.33
N GLU A 430 -31.93 11.44 -11.63
CA GLU A 430 -32.59 10.30 -10.95
C GLU A 430 -32.96 9.17 -11.91
N GLN A 431 -33.52 9.52 -13.08
CA GLN A 431 -33.88 8.54 -14.11
C GLN A 431 -32.66 7.81 -14.66
N LEU A 432 -31.60 8.55 -14.98
CA LEU A 432 -30.34 7.97 -15.47
C LEU A 432 -29.68 7.11 -14.39
N ALA A 433 -29.69 7.54 -13.12
CA ALA A 433 -29.09 6.79 -12.03
C ALA A 433 -29.81 5.47 -11.77
N THR A 434 -31.14 5.46 -11.88
CA THR A 434 -31.94 4.24 -11.77
C THR A 434 -31.60 3.26 -12.90
N GLN A 435 -31.49 3.74 -14.14
CA GLN A 435 -31.10 2.91 -15.29
C GLN A 435 -29.69 2.33 -15.12
N VAL A 436 -28.72 3.16 -14.70
CA VAL A 436 -27.35 2.72 -14.46
C VAL A 436 -27.31 1.68 -13.33
N ARG A 437 -28.02 1.92 -12.21
CA ARG A 437 -28.15 0.95 -11.10
C ARG A 437 -28.70 -0.38 -11.61
N ASP A 438 -29.78 -0.37 -12.37
CA ASP A 438 -30.43 -1.60 -12.84
C ASP A 438 -29.53 -2.42 -13.78
N GLU A 439 -28.66 -1.76 -14.55
CA GLU A 439 -27.68 -2.45 -15.38
C GLU A 439 -26.45 -2.92 -14.60
N MET A 440 -26.01 -2.17 -13.59
CA MET A 440 -24.91 -2.56 -12.71
C MET A 440 -25.29 -3.73 -11.80
N ALA A 441 -26.55 -3.82 -11.36
CA ALA A 441 -27.06 -4.91 -10.51
C ALA A 441 -26.96 -6.30 -11.18
N LYS A 442 -26.83 -6.35 -12.51
CA LYS A 442 -26.69 -7.60 -13.28
C LYS A 442 -25.23 -8.01 -13.47
N VAL A 443 -24.27 -7.16 -13.09
CA VAL A 443 -22.83 -7.45 -13.22
C VAL A 443 -22.37 -8.28 -12.03
N ARG A 444 -21.74 -9.43 -12.31
CA ARG A 444 -21.22 -10.29 -11.26
C ARG A 444 -20.09 -9.58 -10.51
N GLY A 445 -20.22 -9.52 -9.18
CA GLY A 445 -19.25 -8.95 -8.26
C GLY A 445 -19.58 -7.54 -7.78
N VAL A 446 -20.60 -6.89 -8.36
CA VAL A 446 -21.12 -5.60 -7.87
C VAL A 446 -22.01 -5.85 -6.66
N GLU A 447 -21.57 -5.38 -5.50
CA GLU A 447 -22.28 -5.49 -4.22
C GLU A 447 -22.48 -4.09 -3.60
N ASP A 448 -23.29 -4.01 -2.55
CA ASP A 448 -23.57 -2.76 -1.82
C ASP A 448 -24.07 -1.61 -2.73
N LEU A 449 -24.68 -1.96 -3.87
CA LEU A 449 -25.12 -1.03 -4.90
C LEU A 449 -26.26 -0.15 -4.38
N GLY A 450 -26.05 1.17 -4.43
CA GLY A 450 -27.02 2.13 -3.90
C GLY A 450 -26.99 3.46 -4.63
N VAL A 451 -28.18 4.02 -4.87
CA VAL A 451 -28.33 5.38 -5.43
C VAL A 451 -28.57 6.34 -4.27
N PHE A 452 -27.82 7.43 -4.23
CA PHE A 452 -28.11 8.53 -3.31
C PHE A 452 -29.18 9.42 -3.93
N HIS A 453 -30.44 9.13 -3.60
CA HIS A 453 -31.59 9.85 -4.13
C HIS A 453 -31.52 11.34 -3.78
N LEU A 454 -31.65 12.17 -4.81
CA LEU A 454 -31.64 13.63 -4.76
C LEU A 454 -33.04 14.18 -4.44
N LEU A 455 -34.09 13.46 -4.84
CA LEU A 455 -35.49 13.85 -4.69
C LEU A 455 -36.19 12.93 -3.69
N GLY A 456 -37.36 13.36 -3.21
CA GLY A 456 -38.21 12.54 -2.35
C GLY A 456 -38.52 13.14 -0.99
N GLN A 457 -37.94 14.29 -0.64
CA GLN A 457 -38.27 14.98 0.59
C GLN A 457 -39.65 15.65 0.47
N PRO A 458 -40.62 15.33 1.36
CA PRO A 458 -41.87 16.07 1.43
C PRO A 458 -41.61 17.45 2.01
N ASN A 459 -41.91 18.48 1.22
CA ASN A 459 -41.80 19.88 1.62
C ASN A 459 -43.19 20.47 1.77
N LEU A 460 -43.41 21.17 2.88
CA LEU A 460 -44.55 22.06 3.01
C LEU A 460 -44.18 23.42 2.41
N ASN A 461 -44.68 23.69 1.22
CA ASN A 461 -44.38 24.90 0.48
C ASN A 461 -45.43 25.98 0.79
N ILE A 462 -44.99 27.09 1.39
CA ILE A 462 -45.84 28.23 1.74
C ILE A 462 -45.52 29.35 0.76
N LYS A 463 -46.28 29.43 -0.33
CA LYS A 463 -46.08 30.42 -1.39
C LYS A 463 -46.92 31.66 -1.09
N VAL A 464 -46.26 32.67 -0.54
CA VAL A 464 -46.91 33.97 -0.23
C VAL A 464 -47.45 34.61 -1.51
N ASP A 465 -48.75 34.89 -1.51
CA ASP A 465 -49.43 35.61 -2.58
C ASP A 465 -49.27 37.11 -2.33
N ARG A 466 -48.45 37.75 -3.15
CA ARG A 466 -48.13 39.18 -3.01
C ARG A 466 -49.36 40.07 -3.20
N GLU A 467 -50.31 39.69 -4.05
CA GLU A 467 -51.51 40.49 -4.29
C GLU A 467 -52.47 40.41 -3.11
N LYS A 468 -52.69 39.21 -2.56
CA LYS A 468 -53.52 39.05 -1.34
C LYS A 468 -52.88 39.74 -0.14
N THR A 469 -51.57 39.61 0.02
CA THR A 469 -50.82 40.21 1.13
C THR A 469 -50.86 41.74 1.08
N ALA A 470 -50.76 42.34 -0.12
CA ALA A 470 -50.85 43.79 -0.31
C ALA A 470 -52.21 44.39 0.09
N ARG A 471 -53.31 43.63 -0.02
CA ARG A 471 -54.65 44.09 0.42
C ARG A 471 -54.71 44.37 1.92
N TYR A 472 -53.86 43.71 2.71
CA TYR A 472 -53.75 43.89 4.15
C TYR A 472 -52.59 44.82 4.54
N GLY A 473 -51.93 45.46 3.57
CA GLY A 473 -50.78 46.33 3.82
C GLY A 473 -49.53 45.60 4.33
N LEU A 474 -49.45 44.29 4.15
CA LEU A 474 -48.34 43.45 4.61
C LEU A 474 -47.29 43.27 3.51
N ASN A 475 -46.04 43.08 3.90
CA ASN A 475 -44.98 42.60 3.01
C ASN A 475 -44.84 41.08 3.12
N ALA A 476 -44.27 40.46 2.09
CA ALA A 476 -43.94 39.03 2.14
C ALA A 476 -42.97 38.69 3.29
N GLY A 477 -42.10 39.63 3.69
CA GLY A 477 -41.20 39.49 4.84
C GLY A 477 -41.95 39.37 6.17
N ASP A 478 -43.07 40.07 6.33
CA ASP A 478 -43.87 40.03 7.56
C ASP A 478 -44.51 38.64 7.73
N VAL A 479 -45.08 38.11 6.64
CA VAL A 479 -45.63 36.75 6.60
C VAL A 479 -44.55 35.70 6.88
N ASN A 480 -43.38 35.83 6.23
CA ASN A 480 -42.25 34.92 6.45
C ASN A 480 -41.75 34.93 7.90
N THR A 481 -41.74 36.10 8.55
CA THR A 481 -41.31 36.22 9.96
C THR A 481 -42.26 35.47 10.88
N VAL A 482 -43.58 35.58 10.66
CA VAL A 482 -44.59 34.83 11.42
C VAL A 482 -44.44 33.33 11.17
N VAL A 483 -44.26 32.90 9.91
CA VAL A 483 -44.04 31.48 9.58
C VAL A 483 -42.77 30.94 10.25
N GLN A 484 -41.68 31.71 10.24
CA GLN A 484 -40.42 31.32 10.87
C GLN A 484 -40.57 31.18 12.39
N ALA A 485 -41.19 32.16 13.05
CA ALA A 485 -41.46 32.12 14.48
C ALA A 485 -42.43 31.00 14.85
N ALA A 486 -43.49 30.79 14.07
CA ALA A 486 -44.49 29.76 14.30
C ALA A 486 -43.93 28.34 14.16
N MET A 487 -43.19 28.08 13.08
CA MET A 487 -42.79 26.73 12.69
C MET A 487 -41.42 26.32 13.23
N GLY A 488 -40.39 27.08 12.86
CA GLY A 488 -38.99 26.77 13.19
C GLY A 488 -38.57 27.29 14.55
N GLY A 489 -39.26 28.31 15.05
CA GLY A 489 -38.87 29.09 16.20
C GLY A 489 -37.85 30.16 15.83
N THR A 490 -37.99 31.35 16.38
CA THR A 490 -37.03 32.45 16.20
C THR A 490 -36.29 32.69 17.51
N ASN A 491 -34.97 32.82 17.43
CA ASN A 491 -34.15 33.19 18.58
C ASN A 491 -34.46 34.65 18.94
N ALA A 492 -35.16 34.87 20.05
CA ALA A 492 -35.55 36.20 20.51
C ALA A 492 -34.42 36.92 21.25
N THR A 493 -33.63 36.18 22.04
CA THR A 493 -32.45 36.71 22.73
C THR A 493 -31.57 35.56 23.22
N THR A 494 -30.34 35.87 23.63
CA THR A 494 -29.44 34.90 24.28
C THR A 494 -29.45 35.14 25.79
N VAL A 495 -29.71 34.09 26.57
CA VAL A 495 -29.62 34.09 28.02
C VAL A 495 -28.19 33.72 28.41
N LEU A 496 -27.57 34.53 29.26
CA LEU A 496 -26.22 34.34 29.76
C LEU A 496 -26.27 33.83 31.21
N GLU A 497 -25.70 32.65 31.45
CA GLU A 497 -25.58 32.06 32.78
C GLU A 497 -24.10 31.81 33.09
N GLY A 498 -23.44 32.79 33.72
CA GLY A 498 -22.00 32.75 33.94
C GLY A 498 -21.23 32.80 32.62
N ASP A 499 -20.51 31.72 32.30
CA ASP A 499 -19.79 31.51 31.04
C ASP A 499 -20.62 30.76 29.96
N ARG A 500 -21.83 30.30 30.30
CA ARG A 500 -22.71 29.54 29.40
C ARG A 500 -23.69 30.45 28.68
N GLN A 501 -24.03 30.08 27.44
CA GLN A 501 -24.95 30.81 26.59
C GLN A 501 -26.07 29.89 26.12
N PHE A 502 -27.31 30.33 26.30
CA PHE A 502 -28.51 29.60 25.87
C PHE A 502 -29.36 30.48 24.97
N SER A 503 -29.91 29.91 23.89
CA SER A 503 -30.84 30.64 23.02
C SER A 503 -32.25 30.61 23.60
N LEU A 504 -32.89 31.76 23.76
CA LEU A 504 -34.31 31.87 24.10
C LEU A 504 -35.12 31.98 22.81
N ALA A 505 -35.75 30.88 22.41
CA ALA A 505 -36.55 30.83 21.18
C ALA A 505 -38.05 31.01 21.46
N VAL A 506 -38.72 31.80 20.60
CA VAL A 506 -40.19 31.89 20.57
C VAL A 506 -40.69 30.96 19.47
N ARG A 507 -41.59 30.05 19.83
CA ARG A 507 -42.19 29.06 18.92
C ARG A 507 -43.62 28.76 19.33
N LEU A 508 -44.51 28.50 18.36
CA LEU A 508 -45.86 28.06 18.68
C LEU A 508 -45.88 26.64 19.24
N ASP A 509 -46.85 26.40 20.13
CA ASP A 509 -47.11 25.08 20.68
C ASP A 509 -47.44 24.06 19.57
N PRO A 510 -47.10 22.77 19.77
CA PRO A 510 -47.28 21.74 18.75
C PRO A 510 -48.70 21.65 18.15
N GLU A 511 -49.74 21.99 18.91
CA GLU A 511 -51.13 21.95 18.45
C GLU A 511 -51.40 22.87 17.24
N TYR A 512 -50.72 24.02 17.16
CA TYR A 512 -50.90 24.99 16.07
C TYR A 512 -50.08 24.67 14.81
N ARG A 513 -49.21 23.66 14.86
CA ARG A 513 -48.25 23.35 13.78
C ARG A 513 -48.08 21.86 13.48
N SER A 514 -48.92 21.01 14.05
CA SER A 514 -48.86 19.55 13.88
C SER A 514 -49.50 19.07 12.58
N SER A 515 -50.41 19.85 12.00
CA SER A 515 -51.12 19.53 10.76
C SER A 515 -51.10 20.69 9.77
N ILE A 516 -51.27 20.39 8.49
CA ILE A 516 -51.39 21.40 7.43
C ILE A 516 -52.57 22.34 7.71
N ASP A 517 -53.69 21.82 8.22
CA ASP A 517 -54.87 22.62 8.54
C ASP A 517 -54.64 23.54 9.75
N SER A 518 -53.86 23.11 10.75
CA SER A 518 -53.41 23.99 11.83
C SER A 518 -52.56 25.13 11.28
N ILE A 519 -51.64 24.83 10.36
CA ILE A 519 -50.74 25.81 9.74
C ILE A 519 -51.50 26.83 8.90
N ARG A 520 -52.52 26.39 8.14
CA ARG A 520 -53.43 27.28 7.38
C ARG A 520 -54.11 28.32 8.27
N ASN A 521 -54.41 27.96 9.51
CA ASN A 521 -55.08 28.81 10.49
C ASN A 521 -54.13 29.66 11.35
N VAL A 522 -52.80 29.59 11.11
CA VAL A 522 -51.83 30.45 11.81
C VAL A 522 -52.17 31.91 11.53
N LYS A 523 -52.29 32.70 12.59
CA LYS A 523 -52.75 34.08 12.53
C LYS A 523 -51.57 35.02 12.26
N VAL A 524 -51.67 35.80 11.20
CA VAL A 524 -50.76 36.90 10.89
C VAL A 524 -51.41 38.21 11.30
N ALA A 525 -50.71 39.00 12.11
CA ALA A 525 -51.21 40.31 12.53
C ALA A 525 -51.01 41.34 11.40
N TYR A 526 -52.01 42.18 11.16
CA TYR A 526 -51.91 43.34 10.30
C TYR A 526 -52.51 44.57 10.98
N GLN A 527 -52.03 45.75 10.61
CA GLN A 527 -52.55 47.00 11.14
C GLN A 527 -53.78 47.45 10.34
N THR A 528 -54.89 47.61 11.03
CA THR A 528 -56.08 48.25 10.45
C THR A 528 -55.86 49.76 10.30
N PRO A 529 -56.60 50.45 9.42
CA PRO A 529 -56.51 51.91 9.29
C PRO A 529 -56.75 52.69 10.59
N SER A 530 -57.45 52.08 11.57
CA SER A 530 -57.68 52.60 12.92
C SER A 530 -56.49 52.43 13.88
N GLY A 531 -55.37 51.85 13.44
CA GLY A 531 -54.17 51.60 14.25
C GLY A 531 -54.27 50.36 15.17
N THR A 532 -55.38 49.63 15.14
CA THR A 532 -55.57 48.38 15.90
C THR A 532 -55.02 47.17 15.14
N ASN A 533 -54.43 46.20 15.85
CA ASN A 533 -54.00 44.94 15.27
C ASN A 533 -55.21 44.04 15.02
N ALA A 534 -55.42 43.65 13.77
CA ALA A 534 -56.33 42.58 13.39
C ALA A 534 -55.52 41.37 12.94
N TYR A 535 -56.18 40.21 12.86
CA TYR A 535 -55.53 38.95 12.50
C TYR A 535 -56.20 38.34 11.29
N VAL A 536 -55.38 37.85 10.37
CA VAL A 536 -55.81 37.13 9.17
C VAL A 536 -55.13 35.75 9.17
N PRO A 537 -55.85 34.66 8.84
CA PRO A 537 -55.24 33.34 8.75
C PRO A 537 -54.28 33.27 7.57
N LEU A 538 -53.23 32.45 7.71
CA LEU A 538 -52.18 32.29 6.70
C LEU A 538 -52.72 31.85 5.34
N SER A 539 -53.80 31.06 5.31
CA SER A 539 -54.47 30.61 4.07
C SER A 539 -55.00 31.74 3.19
N GLU A 540 -55.32 32.90 3.77
CA GLU A 540 -55.76 34.08 3.02
C GLU A 540 -54.57 34.86 2.43
N LEU A 541 -53.35 34.59 2.88
CA LEU A 541 -52.13 35.30 2.47
C LEU A 541 -51.18 34.46 1.62
N ALA A 542 -51.23 33.13 1.75
CA ALA A 542 -50.32 32.20 1.08
C ALA A 542 -51.03 30.94 0.62
N ASP A 543 -50.57 30.39 -0.50
CA ASP A 543 -50.93 29.05 -0.94
C ASP A 543 -50.02 28.03 -0.23
N ILE A 544 -50.63 26.99 0.34
CA ILE A 544 -49.93 26.00 1.17
C ILE A 544 -50.11 24.64 0.52
N THR A 545 -49.05 24.17 -0.15
CA THR A 545 -49.01 22.91 -0.88
C THR A 545 -48.00 21.95 -0.28
N LEU A 546 -48.23 20.65 -0.46
CA LEU A 546 -47.25 19.62 -0.15
C LEU A 546 -46.58 19.19 -1.46
N ASP A 547 -45.32 19.55 -1.62
CA ASP A 547 -44.55 19.27 -2.82
C ASP A 547 -43.39 18.32 -2.50
N THR A 548 -43.00 17.47 -3.45
CA THR A 548 -41.79 16.65 -3.30
C THR A 548 -40.59 17.42 -3.84
N GLY A 549 -39.71 17.83 -2.94
CA GLY A 549 -38.51 18.60 -3.27
C GLY A 549 -37.22 17.77 -3.30
N ALA A 550 -36.12 18.48 -3.45
CA ALA A 550 -34.79 17.91 -3.31
C ALA A 550 -34.45 17.70 -1.82
N SER A 551 -34.01 16.49 -1.47
CA SER A 551 -33.51 16.14 -0.14
C SER A 551 -32.05 16.57 0.03
N PHE A 552 -31.23 16.29 -0.98
CA PHE A 552 -29.80 16.56 -0.97
C PHE A 552 -29.34 16.94 -2.38
N ILE A 553 -28.45 17.93 -2.50
CA ILE A 553 -27.90 18.37 -3.79
C ILE A 553 -26.39 18.22 -3.77
N TYR A 554 -25.89 17.16 -4.41
CA TYR A 554 -24.45 16.97 -4.59
C TYR A 554 -23.92 17.91 -5.67
N ARG A 555 -22.79 18.56 -5.38
CA ARG A 555 -22.11 19.44 -6.32
C ARG A 555 -20.61 19.19 -6.30
N GLU A 556 -20.03 19.08 -7.48
CA GLU A 556 -18.59 18.98 -7.67
C GLU A 556 -18.17 19.94 -8.79
N ARG A 557 -17.14 20.76 -8.55
CA ARG A 557 -16.69 21.82 -9.48
C ARG A 557 -17.85 22.70 -9.98
N SER A 558 -18.76 23.06 -9.07
CA SER A 558 -20.00 23.82 -9.32
C SER A 558 -21.07 23.15 -10.18
N GLN A 559 -20.85 21.92 -10.65
CA GLN A 559 -21.82 21.13 -11.41
C GLN A 559 -22.60 20.21 -10.47
N ARG A 560 -23.89 19.98 -10.76
CA ARG A 560 -24.72 19.04 -10.01
C ARG A 560 -24.44 17.63 -10.51
N TYR A 561 -24.46 16.66 -9.60
CA TYR A 561 -24.35 15.26 -9.96
C TYR A 561 -25.22 14.38 -9.05
N ILE A 562 -25.49 13.17 -9.50
CA ILE A 562 -26.06 12.10 -8.66
C ILE A 562 -25.00 10.99 -8.51
N PRO A 563 -24.66 10.60 -7.27
CA PRO A 563 -23.77 9.48 -7.02
C PRO A 563 -24.53 8.16 -6.94
N ILE A 564 -23.91 7.13 -7.49
CA ILE A 564 -24.32 5.73 -7.37
C ILE A 564 -23.12 5.02 -6.75
N LYS A 565 -23.22 4.61 -5.48
CA LYS A 565 -22.16 3.85 -4.84
C LYS A 565 -22.23 2.38 -5.22
N PHE A 566 -21.08 1.73 -5.21
CA PHE A 566 -20.97 0.29 -5.31
C PHE A 566 -19.65 -0.17 -4.69
N SER A 567 -19.63 -1.41 -4.26
CA SER A 567 -18.44 -2.13 -3.83
C SER A 567 -18.23 -3.32 -4.75
N VAL A 568 -17.01 -3.85 -4.80
CA VAL A 568 -16.72 -5.09 -5.54
C VAL A 568 -16.35 -6.18 -4.55
N ARG A 569 -17.08 -7.30 -4.57
CA ARG A 569 -16.83 -8.47 -3.71
C ARG A 569 -16.88 -9.76 -4.53
N GLY A 570 -16.07 -10.75 -4.17
CA GLY A 570 -16.03 -12.06 -4.84
C GLY A 570 -15.52 -12.04 -6.29
N ARG A 571 -14.98 -10.91 -6.75
CA ARG A 571 -14.33 -10.70 -8.05
C ARG A 571 -13.34 -9.53 -7.96
N ASP A 572 -12.48 -9.37 -8.96
CA ASP A 572 -11.52 -8.29 -9.04
C ASP A 572 -12.13 -6.94 -9.48
N LEU A 573 -11.58 -5.84 -8.96
CA LEU A 573 -12.07 -4.48 -9.20
C LEU A 573 -11.96 -4.09 -10.68
N GLY A 574 -10.80 -4.30 -11.29
CA GLY A 574 -10.53 -3.84 -12.65
C GLY A 574 -11.45 -4.46 -13.70
N SER A 575 -11.61 -5.79 -13.70
CA SER A 575 -12.47 -6.48 -14.67
C SER A 575 -13.95 -6.21 -14.43
N THR A 576 -14.36 -6.12 -13.15
CA THR A 576 -15.76 -5.82 -12.78
C THR A 576 -16.18 -4.44 -13.27
N VAL A 577 -15.35 -3.42 -13.04
CA VAL A 577 -15.67 -2.05 -13.48
C VAL A 577 -15.59 -1.91 -15.00
N THR A 578 -14.65 -2.58 -15.67
CA THR A 578 -14.57 -2.55 -17.14
C THR A 578 -15.84 -3.16 -17.77
N GLU A 579 -16.29 -4.31 -17.26
CA GLU A 579 -17.56 -4.91 -17.69
C GLU A 579 -18.75 -3.97 -17.41
N ALA A 580 -18.81 -3.36 -16.23
CA ALA A 580 -19.86 -2.41 -15.88
C ALA A 580 -19.85 -1.17 -16.80
N GLN A 581 -18.67 -0.64 -17.14
CA GLN A 581 -18.50 0.48 -18.07
C GLN A 581 -19.03 0.14 -19.47
N GLU A 582 -18.65 -1.01 -20.03
CA GLU A 582 -19.11 -1.45 -21.33
C GLU A 582 -20.64 -1.64 -21.36
N ARG A 583 -21.20 -2.24 -20.31
CA ARG A 583 -22.62 -2.54 -20.20
C ARG A 583 -23.45 -1.26 -20.07
N VAL A 584 -23.01 -0.33 -19.22
CA VAL A 584 -23.64 0.98 -19.04
C VAL A 584 -23.55 1.82 -20.32
N ALA A 585 -22.40 1.83 -20.99
CA ALA A 585 -22.20 2.58 -22.24
C ALA A 585 -23.11 2.08 -23.37
N ASN A 586 -23.38 0.77 -23.43
CA ASN A 586 -24.26 0.17 -24.44
C ASN A 586 -25.75 0.37 -24.14
N ALA A 587 -26.14 0.33 -22.86
CA ALA A 587 -27.54 0.35 -22.45
C ALA A 587 -28.10 1.77 -22.22
N VAL A 588 -27.28 2.70 -21.68
CA VAL A 588 -27.74 4.01 -21.21
C VAL A 588 -27.32 5.10 -22.19
N LYS A 589 -28.30 5.72 -22.86
CA LYS A 589 -28.06 6.85 -23.77
C LYS A 589 -28.10 8.17 -23.01
N LEU A 590 -26.97 8.88 -22.97
CA LEU A 590 -26.85 10.17 -22.30
C LEU A 590 -27.41 11.32 -23.15
N PRO A 591 -28.24 12.22 -22.58
CA PRO A 591 -28.61 13.47 -23.23
C PRO A 591 -27.41 14.42 -23.35
N ASN A 592 -27.52 15.42 -24.25
CA ASN A 592 -26.49 16.45 -24.40
C ASN A 592 -26.26 17.21 -23.07
N GLY A 593 -24.99 17.38 -22.70
CA GLY A 593 -24.60 18.04 -21.45
C GLY A 593 -24.61 17.15 -20.21
N TYR A 594 -24.79 15.83 -20.37
CA TYR A 594 -24.62 14.84 -19.32
C TYR A 594 -23.34 14.03 -19.56
N GLN A 595 -22.67 13.64 -18.48
CA GLN A 595 -21.49 12.78 -18.52
C GLN A 595 -21.52 11.82 -17.34
N ILE A 596 -20.94 10.64 -17.54
CA ILE A 596 -20.72 9.64 -16.50
C ILE A 596 -19.23 9.66 -16.15
N LEU A 597 -18.92 9.78 -14.87
CA LEU A 597 -17.58 9.71 -14.32
C LEU A 597 -17.52 8.54 -13.33
N TRP A 598 -16.42 7.80 -13.35
CA TRP A 598 -16.16 6.70 -12.42
C TRP A 598 -15.08 7.16 -11.45
N ALA A 599 -15.37 7.11 -10.16
CA ALA A 599 -14.52 7.63 -9.09
C ALA A 599 -14.38 6.60 -7.95
N GLY A 600 -13.42 6.83 -7.07
CA GLY A 600 -13.06 5.91 -5.97
C GLY A 600 -11.82 5.09 -6.32
N GLU A 601 -11.69 3.91 -5.71
CA GLU A 601 -10.49 3.08 -5.84
C GLU A 601 -10.13 2.73 -7.28
N PHE A 602 -11.13 2.57 -8.17
CA PHE A 602 -10.87 2.29 -9.58
C PHE A 602 -10.15 3.43 -10.30
N GLU A 603 -10.48 4.69 -10.00
CA GLU A 603 -9.82 5.86 -10.60
C GLU A 603 -8.34 5.88 -10.20
N ASP A 604 -8.04 5.66 -8.92
CA ASP A 604 -6.68 5.59 -8.41
C ASP A 604 -5.91 4.39 -8.94
N LEU A 605 -6.55 3.23 -9.09
CA LEU A 605 -5.96 2.06 -9.76
C LEU A 605 -5.55 2.39 -11.21
N GLN A 606 -6.40 3.07 -11.98
CA GLN A 606 -6.08 3.47 -13.35
C GLN A 606 -4.94 4.49 -13.39
N ASN A 607 -4.97 5.49 -12.51
CA ASN A 607 -3.92 6.51 -12.40
C ASN A 607 -2.56 5.88 -12.04
N ALA A 608 -2.54 4.97 -11.06
CA ALA A 608 -1.36 4.23 -10.65
C ALA A 608 -0.83 3.35 -11.79
N LYS A 609 -1.71 2.60 -12.48
CA LYS A 609 -1.35 1.75 -13.63
C LYS A 609 -0.74 2.57 -14.77
N GLN A 610 -1.37 3.68 -15.15
CA GLN A 610 -0.88 4.54 -16.23
C GLN A 610 0.51 5.09 -15.91
N ARG A 611 0.76 5.43 -14.64
CA ARG A 611 2.08 5.86 -14.19
C ARG A 611 3.11 4.75 -14.24
N LEU A 612 2.79 3.56 -13.71
CA LEU A 612 3.70 2.42 -13.72
C LEU A 612 4.11 2.01 -15.15
N ILE A 613 3.17 2.06 -16.11
CA ILE A 613 3.46 1.79 -17.54
C ILE A 613 4.54 2.74 -18.09
N ILE A 614 4.61 3.98 -17.62
CA ILE A 614 5.61 4.96 -18.06
C ILE A 614 6.91 4.83 -17.26
N VAL A 615 6.82 4.69 -15.95
CA VAL A 615 7.98 4.78 -15.06
C VAL A 615 8.80 3.48 -15.04
N ILE A 616 8.18 2.30 -15.14
CA ILE A 616 8.90 1.02 -15.17
C ILE A 616 9.91 0.96 -16.35
N PRO A 617 9.53 1.29 -17.61
CA PRO A 617 10.48 1.34 -18.71
C PRO A 617 11.63 2.33 -18.50
N ILE A 618 11.35 3.50 -17.92
CA ILE A 618 12.39 4.50 -17.59
C ILE A 618 13.37 3.92 -16.57
N THR A 619 12.87 3.25 -15.53
CA THR A 619 13.71 2.59 -14.52
C THR A 619 14.56 1.48 -15.13
N LEU A 620 14.00 0.63 -15.98
CA LEU A 620 14.78 -0.41 -16.68
C LEU A 620 15.85 0.19 -17.60
N LEU A 621 15.56 1.31 -18.26
CA LEU A 621 16.55 2.05 -19.06
C LEU A 621 17.67 2.62 -18.18
N LEU A 622 17.35 3.20 -17.03
CA LEU A 622 18.36 3.69 -16.08
C LEU A 622 19.24 2.55 -15.54
N ILE A 623 18.64 1.40 -15.20
CA ILE A 623 19.38 0.19 -14.81
C ILE A 623 20.30 -0.26 -15.95
N LEU A 624 19.83 -0.26 -17.20
CA LEU A 624 20.65 -0.61 -18.35
C LEU A 624 21.84 0.35 -18.52
N VAL A 625 21.64 1.65 -18.31
CA VAL A 625 22.72 2.66 -18.34
C VAL A 625 23.76 2.40 -17.24
N LEU A 626 23.32 2.09 -16.01
CA LEU A 626 24.22 1.75 -14.91
C LEU A 626 25.00 0.46 -15.18
N LEU A 627 24.33 -0.58 -15.72
CA LEU A 627 24.97 -1.84 -16.13
C LEU A 627 25.97 -1.62 -17.26
N TYR A 628 25.64 -0.78 -18.23
CA TYR A 628 26.58 -0.39 -19.28
C TYR A 628 27.80 0.33 -18.69
N GLY A 629 27.62 1.18 -17.68
CA GLY A 629 28.72 1.80 -16.94
C GLY A 629 29.63 0.77 -16.24
N LEU A 630 29.08 -0.34 -15.76
CA LEU A 630 29.85 -1.41 -15.11
C LEU A 630 30.60 -2.32 -16.10
N PHE A 631 29.94 -2.77 -17.17
CA PHE A 631 30.50 -3.76 -18.10
C PHE A 631 31.12 -3.17 -19.36
N ASN A 632 30.79 -1.92 -19.69
CA ASN A 632 31.17 -1.25 -20.94
C ASN A 632 30.80 -2.08 -22.19
N THR A 633 29.73 -2.87 -22.12
CA THR A 633 29.28 -3.75 -23.19
C THR A 633 27.78 -3.99 -23.09
N VAL A 634 27.02 -3.60 -24.12
CA VAL A 634 25.56 -3.72 -24.15
C VAL A 634 25.11 -5.18 -24.01
N ARG A 635 25.86 -6.13 -24.59
CA ARG A 635 25.53 -7.56 -24.54
C ARG A 635 25.51 -8.11 -23.12
N ASP A 636 26.56 -7.84 -22.34
CA ASP A 636 26.63 -8.26 -20.95
C ASP A 636 25.55 -7.54 -20.10
N SER A 637 25.29 -6.26 -20.37
CA SER A 637 24.18 -5.55 -19.71
C SER A 637 22.81 -6.18 -19.99
N LEU A 638 22.54 -6.61 -21.24
CA LEU A 638 21.29 -7.29 -21.60
C LEU A 638 21.21 -8.70 -21.00
N LEU A 639 22.32 -9.43 -20.93
CA LEU A 639 22.38 -10.74 -20.28
C LEU A 639 22.14 -10.64 -18.76
N ALA A 640 22.61 -9.57 -18.11
CA ALA A 640 22.28 -9.29 -16.72
C ALA A 640 20.78 -9.00 -16.55
N LEU A 641 20.19 -8.21 -17.46
CA LEU A 641 18.77 -7.85 -17.44
C LEU A 641 17.85 -9.06 -17.73
N ALA A 642 18.35 -10.07 -18.43
CA ALA A 642 17.61 -11.28 -18.78
C ALA A 642 17.16 -12.10 -17.55
N GLY A 643 17.70 -11.83 -16.36
CA GLY A 643 17.24 -12.44 -15.12
C GLY A 643 15.90 -11.92 -14.61
N ILE A 644 15.54 -10.67 -14.94
CA ILE A 644 14.32 -10.03 -14.46
C ILE A 644 13.04 -10.81 -14.84
N PRO A 645 12.82 -11.22 -16.11
CA PRO A 645 11.64 -11.99 -16.48
C PRO A 645 11.45 -13.29 -15.68
N PHE A 646 12.54 -13.98 -15.31
CA PHE A 646 12.46 -15.21 -14.52
C PHE A 646 12.05 -14.92 -13.07
N ALA A 647 12.57 -13.85 -12.47
CA ALA A 647 12.17 -13.40 -11.14
C ALA A 647 10.70 -12.95 -11.11
N ILE A 648 10.26 -12.14 -12.09
CA ILE A 648 8.85 -11.75 -12.25
C ILE A 648 7.98 -13.00 -12.43
N GLY A 649 8.40 -13.95 -13.25
CA GLY A 649 7.65 -15.17 -13.49
C GLY A 649 7.41 -15.99 -12.21
N GLY A 650 8.40 -16.06 -11.32
CA GLY A 650 8.27 -16.68 -10.01
C GLY A 650 7.28 -15.95 -9.10
N GLY A 651 7.34 -14.61 -9.09
CA GLY A 651 6.41 -13.77 -8.32
C GLY A 651 4.95 -13.88 -8.80
N LEU A 652 4.72 -13.94 -10.11
CA LEU A 652 3.38 -14.12 -10.70
C LEU A 652 2.77 -15.47 -10.32
N ILE A 653 3.56 -16.54 -10.39
CA ILE A 653 3.11 -17.88 -9.96
C ILE A 653 2.78 -17.88 -8.47
N ALA A 654 3.59 -17.24 -7.64
CA ALA A 654 3.33 -17.16 -6.20
C ALA A 654 2.05 -16.39 -5.86
N LEU A 655 1.78 -15.25 -6.52
CA LEU A 655 0.51 -14.53 -6.36
C LEU A 655 -0.69 -15.41 -6.73
N TYR A 656 -0.60 -16.10 -7.87
CA TYR A 656 -1.67 -16.98 -8.34
C TYR A 656 -1.93 -18.14 -7.37
N LEU A 657 -0.86 -18.79 -6.87
CA LEU A 657 -0.98 -19.87 -5.88
C LEU A 657 -1.49 -19.37 -4.52
N ALA A 658 -1.16 -18.12 -4.15
CA ALA A 658 -1.64 -17.50 -2.92
C ALA A 658 -3.09 -16.98 -3.01
N GLY A 659 -3.70 -17.00 -4.20
CA GLY A 659 -5.03 -16.46 -4.44
C GLY A 659 -5.12 -14.93 -4.27
N LEU A 660 -4.00 -14.22 -4.44
CA LEU A 660 -3.92 -12.77 -4.29
C LEU A 660 -4.06 -12.08 -5.65
N ALA A 661 -4.79 -10.96 -5.70
CA ALA A 661 -4.89 -10.14 -6.89
C ALA A 661 -3.62 -9.31 -7.13
N PHE A 662 -3.46 -8.82 -8.35
CA PHE A 662 -2.45 -7.82 -8.69
C PHE A 662 -2.86 -6.46 -8.11
N SER A 663 -2.18 -6.03 -7.06
CA SER A 663 -2.37 -4.74 -6.39
C SER A 663 -1.17 -3.81 -6.54
N VAL A 664 -1.30 -2.54 -6.14
CA VAL A 664 -0.15 -1.61 -6.07
C VAL A 664 0.93 -2.16 -5.12
N SER A 665 0.54 -2.81 -4.02
CA SER A 665 1.48 -3.52 -3.13
C SER A 665 2.26 -4.62 -3.86
N ALA A 666 1.59 -5.43 -4.67
CA ALA A 666 2.23 -6.48 -5.45
C ALA A 666 3.19 -5.91 -6.51
N ALA A 667 2.80 -4.81 -7.17
CA ALA A 667 3.65 -4.11 -8.14
C ALA A 667 4.98 -3.65 -7.52
N ILE A 668 4.95 -3.19 -6.26
CA ILE A 668 6.17 -2.81 -5.51
C ILE A 668 7.05 -4.03 -5.25
N GLY A 669 6.47 -5.19 -4.94
CA GLY A 669 7.21 -6.45 -4.83
C GLY A 669 7.91 -6.83 -6.13
N PHE A 670 7.29 -6.61 -7.29
CA PHE A 670 7.96 -6.85 -8.58
C PHE A 670 9.10 -5.87 -8.83
N ILE A 671 8.93 -4.62 -8.41
CA ILE A 671 9.97 -3.59 -8.53
C ILE A 671 11.19 -3.95 -7.68
N SER A 672 11.02 -4.45 -6.45
CA SER A 672 12.15 -4.87 -5.61
C SER A 672 12.89 -6.09 -6.18
N LEU A 673 12.19 -6.99 -6.89
CA LEU A 673 12.80 -8.10 -7.60
C LEU A 673 13.78 -7.65 -8.69
N PHE A 674 13.62 -6.45 -9.28
CA PHE A 674 14.53 -5.97 -10.34
C PHE A 674 15.95 -5.78 -9.82
N GLY A 675 16.11 -5.18 -8.64
CA GLY A 675 17.42 -4.95 -8.04
C GLY A 675 18.18 -6.25 -7.79
N VAL A 676 17.51 -7.21 -7.14
CA VAL A 676 18.12 -8.49 -6.77
C VAL A 676 18.39 -9.38 -8.00
N ALA A 677 17.45 -9.46 -8.95
CA ALA A 677 17.65 -10.26 -10.16
C ALA A 677 18.82 -9.74 -11.02
N VAL A 678 19.00 -8.42 -11.07
CA VAL A 678 20.12 -7.80 -11.78
C VAL A 678 21.45 -8.04 -11.04
N MET A 679 21.44 -8.01 -9.71
CA MET A 679 22.60 -8.32 -8.87
C MET A 679 23.15 -9.73 -9.13
N ASP A 680 22.27 -10.73 -9.19
CA ASP A 680 22.64 -12.11 -9.53
C ASP A 680 23.28 -12.20 -10.92
N GLY A 681 22.71 -11.46 -11.89
CA GLY A 681 23.28 -11.31 -13.24
C GLY A 681 24.66 -10.67 -13.24
N ILE A 682 24.86 -9.60 -12.47
CA ILE A 682 26.14 -8.89 -12.35
C ILE A 682 27.23 -9.82 -11.85
N LEU A 683 26.95 -10.58 -10.80
CA LEU A 683 27.92 -11.48 -10.20
C LEU A 683 28.29 -12.61 -11.17
N ASN A 684 27.32 -13.20 -11.88
CA ASN A 684 27.61 -14.23 -12.87
C ASN A 684 28.53 -13.71 -14.00
N ILE A 685 28.27 -12.51 -14.49
CA ILE A 685 29.02 -11.91 -15.60
C ILE A 685 30.44 -11.52 -15.18
N THR A 686 30.59 -10.93 -14.00
CA THR A 686 31.90 -10.47 -13.49
C THR A 686 32.88 -11.62 -13.36
N TYR A 687 32.47 -12.74 -12.75
CA TYR A 687 33.35 -13.90 -12.59
C TYR A 687 33.67 -14.61 -13.88
N PHE A 688 32.73 -14.68 -14.82
CA PHE A 688 33.03 -15.20 -16.15
C PHE A 688 34.12 -14.37 -16.84
N ARG A 689 34.05 -13.03 -16.75
CA ARG A 689 35.09 -12.16 -17.33
C ARG A 689 36.44 -12.40 -16.66
N GLU A 690 36.45 -12.60 -15.34
CA GLU A 690 37.68 -12.95 -14.60
C GLU A 690 38.28 -14.28 -15.09
N LEU A 691 37.47 -15.33 -15.24
CA LEU A 691 37.93 -16.63 -15.77
C LEU A 691 38.41 -16.53 -17.21
N ARG A 692 37.76 -15.71 -18.05
CA ARG A 692 38.21 -15.44 -19.42
C ARG A 692 39.52 -14.66 -19.45
N ALA A 693 39.71 -13.70 -18.55
CA ALA A 693 40.97 -12.96 -18.42
C ALA A 693 42.13 -13.87 -17.98
N GLN A 694 41.84 -14.97 -17.28
CA GLN A 694 42.81 -16.02 -16.93
C GLN A 694 43.10 -17.01 -18.08
N GLY A 695 42.54 -16.79 -19.28
CA GLY A 695 42.80 -17.60 -20.48
C GLY A 695 41.95 -18.86 -20.61
N MET A 696 40.90 -19.03 -19.80
CA MET A 696 40.02 -20.20 -19.85
C MET A 696 39.12 -20.19 -21.10
N ASP A 697 38.88 -21.36 -21.70
CA ASP A 697 37.94 -21.51 -22.82
C ASP A 697 36.51 -21.10 -22.43
N ILE A 698 35.70 -20.62 -23.39
CA ILE A 698 34.34 -20.11 -23.15
C ILE A 698 33.46 -21.19 -22.50
N ALA A 699 33.50 -22.44 -22.98
CA ALA A 699 32.64 -23.49 -22.45
C ALA A 699 33.00 -23.85 -21.00
N GLU A 700 34.30 -23.94 -20.70
CA GLU A 700 34.78 -24.23 -19.35
C GLU A 700 34.57 -23.03 -18.41
N ALA A 701 34.76 -21.80 -18.90
CA ALA A 701 34.52 -20.57 -18.13
C ALA A 701 33.04 -20.40 -17.77
N VAL A 702 32.11 -20.74 -18.68
CA VAL A 702 30.67 -20.74 -18.38
C VAL A 702 30.34 -21.79 -17.31
N PHE A 703 30.86 -23.01 -17.44
CA PHE A 703 30.59 -24.09 -16.48
C PHE A 703 31.16 -23.78 -15.09
N ARG A 704 32.46 -23.47 -15.01
CA ARG A 704 33.15 -23.13 -13.75
C ARG A 704 32.59 -21.86 -13.11
N GLY A 705 32.29 -20.85 -13.92
CA GLY A 705 31.65 -19.63 -13.45
C GLY A 705 30.30 -19.92 -12.80
N ALA A 706 29.43 -20.66 -13.48
CA ALA A 706 28.11 -21.00 -12.95
C ALA A 706 28.17 -21.95 -11.73
N GLU A 707 29.11 -22.90 -11.70
CA GLU A 707 29.35 -23.81 -10.56
C GLU A 707 29.79 -23.05 -9.30
N GLN A 708 30.78 -22.15 -9.43
CA GLN A 708 31.30 -21.38 -8.31
C GLN A 708 30.32 -20.30 -7.82
N ARG A 709 29.47 -19.77 -8.70
CA ARG A 709 28.47 -18.73 -8.35
C ARG A 709 27.18 -19.27 -7.75
N MET A 710 26.93 -20.58 -7.83
CA MET A 710 25.71 -21.18 -7.28
C MET A 710 25.53 -20.89 -5.79
N ARG A 711 26.59 -21.07 -4.98
CA ARG A 711 26.50 -20.87 -3.52
C ARG A 711 26.17 -19.41 -3.18
N PRO A 712 26.92 -18.38 -3.66
CA PRO A 712 26.57 -16.99 -3.40
C PRO A 712 25.18 -16.61 -3.90
N MET A 713 24.80 -17.01 -5.12
CA MET A 713 23.51 -16.63 -5.72
C MET A 713 22.30 -17.24 -4.97
N LEU A 714 22.38 -18.51 -4.57
CA LEU A 714 21.32 -19.12 -3.76
C LEU A 714 21.28 -18.56 -2.35
N MET A 715 22.43 -18.23 -1.78
CA MET A 715 22.52 -17.64 -0.45
C MET A 715 21.83 -16.27 -0.39
N THR A 716 22.10 -15.40 -1.36
CA THR A 716 21.52 -14.05 -1.44
C THR A 716 20.02 -14.12 -1.70
N ALA A 717 19.60 -14.91 -2.68
CA ALA A 717 18.19 -15.03 -3.02
C ALA A 717 17.37 -15.72 -1.95
N LEU A 718 17.84 -16.83 -1.36
CA LEU A 718 17.12 -17.47 -0.25
C LEU A 718 17.08 -16.57 0.98
N SER A 719 18.13 -15.78 1.23
CA SER A 719 18.11 -14.80 2.32
C SER A 719 17.05 -13.72 2.10
N ALA A 720 16.93 -13.17 0.89
CA ALA A 720 15.88 -12.19 0.56
C ALA A 720 14.47 -12.81 0.62
N GLY A 721 14.28 -13.95 -0.04
CA GLY A 721 13.00 -14.66 -0.03
C GLY A 721 12.56 -15.05 1.39
N VAL A 722 13.47 -15.60 2.19
CA VAL A 722 13.14 -16.07 3.53
C VAL A 722 13.01 -14.92 4.53
N GLY A 723 13.73 -13.81 4.36
CA GLY A 723 13.57 -12.61 5.19
C GLY A 723 12.14 -12.05 5.15
N LEU A 724 11.47 -12.16 4.01
CA LEU A 724 10.08 -11.72 3.83
C LEU A 724 9.03 -12.84 3.96
N LEU A 725 9.43 -14.11 4.08
CA LEU A 725 8.52 -15.24 4.25
C LEU A 725 7.52 -15.06 5.40
N PRO A 726 7.90 -14.54 6.58
CA PRO A 726 6.96 -14.32 7.68
C PRO A 726 5.86 -13.31 7.33
N ALA A 727 6.22 -12.26 6.60
CA ALA A 727 5.26 -11.26 6.14
C ALA A 727 4.31 -11.82 5.07
N ALA A 728 4.78 -12.74 4.21
CA ALA A 728 3.96 -13.38 3.18
C ALA A 728 2.88 -14.33 3.75
N ILE A 729 3.11 -14.90 4.93
CA ILE A 729 2.17 -15.81 5.60
C ILE A 729 1.40 -15.16 6.76
N SER A 730 1.69 -13.90 7.08
CA SER A 730 1.07 -13.21 8.20
C SER A 730 -0.41 -12.93 7.94
N HIS A 731 -1.24 -13.18 8.96
CA HIS A 731 -2.67 -12.88 8.98
C HIS A 731 -3.02 -11.86 10.08
N GLY A 732 -2.00 -11.27 10.73
CA GLY A 732 -2.20 -10.28 11.78
C GLY A 732 -2.71 -8.94 11.23
N ILE A 733 -3.31 -8.14 12.11
CA ILE A 733 -3.77 -6.78 11.81
C ILE A 733 -2.57 -5.95 11.30
N GLY A 734 -2.74 -5.34 10.12
CA GLY A 734 -1.71 -4.52 9.45
C GLY A 734 -0.76 -5.28 8.52
N SER A 735 -0.92 -6.60 8.36
CA SER A 735 -0.11 -7.40 7.43
C SER A 735 -0.59 -7.34 5.97
N GLN A 736 -1.81 -6.86 5.72
CA GLN A 736 -2.49 -6.95 4.42
C GLN A 736 -1.76 -6.22 3.31
N VAL A 737 -1.17 -5.06 3.60
CA VAL A 737 -0.38 -4.30 2.61
C VAL A 737 0.95 -5.00 2.30
N GLN A 738 1.55 -5.68 3.28
CA GLN A 738 2.86 -6.32 3.14
C GLN A 738 2.77 -7.69 2.49
N ARG A 739 1.67 -8.41 2.69
CA ARG A 739 1.52 -9.79 2.25
C ARG A 739 1.65 -9.98 0.73
N PRO A 740 0.96 -9.21 -0.15
CA PRO A 740 1.15 -9.34 -1.60
C PRO A 740 2.57 -8.98 -2.05
N LEU A 741 3.14 -7.92 -1.46
CA LEU A 741 4.52 -7.51 -1.72
C LEU A 741 5.50 -8.65 -1.37
N ALA A 742 5.40 -9.18 -0.16
CA ALA A 742 6.25 -10.25 0.34
C ALA A 742 6.06 -11.54 -0.46
N THR A 743 4.82 -11.88 -0.83
CA THR A 743 4.51 -13.08 -1.64
C THR A 743 5.20 -13.02 -3.01
N VAL A 744 5.18 -11.85 -3.67
CA VAL A 744 5.89 -11.64 -4.93
C VAL A 744 7.39 -11.84 -4.76
N VAL A 745 7.99 -11.21 -3.73
CA VAL A 745 9.44 -11.31 -3.50
C VAL A 745 9.85 -12.73 -3.16
N VAL A 746 9.15 -13.39 -2.24
CA VAL A 746 9.36 -14.80 -1.87
C VAL A 746 9.26 -15.68 -3.12
N GLY A 747 8.19 -15.57 -3.90
CA GLY A 747 8.01 -16.36 -5.13
C GLY A 747 9.14 -16.15 -6.14
N GLY A 748 9.48 -14.89 -6.38
CA GLY A 748 10.54 -14.51 -7.31
C GLY A 748 11.92 -14.99 -6.87
N MET A 749 12.21 -14.94 -5.57
CA MET A 749 13.50 -15.32 -4.98
C MET A 749 13.66 -16.83 -4.79
N PHE A 750 12.58 -17.60 -4.62
CA PHE A 750 12.67 -19.05 -4.54
C PHE A 750 12.75 -19.71 -5.93
N ILE A 751 12.02 -19.20 -6.92
CA ILE A 751 11.89 -19.83 -8.24
C ILE A 751 12.86 -19.20 -9.27
N GLY A 752 12.98 -17.87 -9.28
CA GLY A 752 13.73 -17.12 -10.28
C GLY A 752 15.22 -17.50 -10.38
N PRO A 753 16.00 -17.46 -9.28
CA PRO A 753 17.42 -17.80 -9.29
C PRO A 753 17.70 -19.25 -9.70
N LEU A 754 16.83 -20.20 -9.36
CA LEU A 754 16.98 -21.60 -9.80
C LEU A 754 16.93 -21.71 -11.32
N LEU A 755 16.01 -20.97 -11.95
CA LEU A 755 15.94 -20.89 -13.41
C LEU A 755 17.09 -20.09 -13.99
N LEU A 756 17.51 -19.01 -13.33
CA LEU A 756 18.65 -18.21 -13.76
C LEU A 756 19.94 -19.04 -13.83
N LEU A 757 20.22 -19.85 -12.79
CA LEU A 757 21.38 -20.72 -12.72
C LEU A 757 21.42 -21.77 -13.85
N VAL A 758 20.27 -22.17 -14.38
CA VAL A 758 20.19 -23.18 -15.46
C VAL A 758 20.13 -22.52 -16.85
N VAL A 759 19.33 -21.47 -17.00
CA VAL A 759 19.02 -20.85 -18.30
C VAL A 759 20.05 -19.79 -18.68
N ALA A 760 20.57 -18.99 -17.75
CA ALA A 760 21.52 -17.93 -18.09
C ALA A 760 22.85 -18.47 -18.67
N PRO A 761 23.48 -19.54 -18.12
CA PRO A 761 24.66 -20.15 -18.73
C PRO A 761 24.39 -20.68 -20.15
N ALA A 762 23.21 -21.27 -20.37
CA ALA A 762 22.81 -21.78 -21.68
C ALA A 762 22.60 -20.65 -22.70
N LEU A 763 21.88 -19.58 -22.32
CA LEU A 763 21.70 -18.39 -23.16
C LEU A 763 23.06 -17.79 -23.51
N ARG A 764 23.94 -17.62 -22.52
CA ARG A 764 25.27 -17.05 -22.73
C ARG A 764 26.11 -17.87 -23.71
N ARG A 765 26.11 -19.20 -23.59
CA ARG A 765 26.83 -20.07 -24.53
C ARG A 765 26.33 -19.91 -25.97
N ILE A 766 25.02 -19.77 -26.17
CA ILE A 766 24.43 -19.53 -27.50
C ILE A 766 24.84 -18.16 -28.05
N PHE A 767 24.77 -17.11 -27.23
CA PHE A 767 25.12 -15.76 -27.65
C PHE A 767 26.62 -15.57 -27.93
N LEU A 768 27.51 -16.27 -27.22
CA LEU A 768 28.96 -16.21 -27.41
C LEU A 768 29.49 -17.14 -28.52
N ALA A 769 28.84 -18.28 -28.77
CA ALA A 769 29.24 -19.21 -29.84
C ALA A 769 29.09 -18.61 -31.25
N ARG A 770 28.17 -17.67 -31.42
CA ARG A 770 27.88 -17.02 -32.72
C ARG A 770 28.97 -16.05 -33.18
N GLU A 771 29.84 -15.61 -32.26
CA GLU A 771 30.92 -14.66 -32.52
C GLU A 771 32.20 -15.36 -33.05
N THR A 772 32.34 -16.66 -32.79
CA THR A 772 33.44 -17.47 -33.30
C THR A 772 33.23 -17.87 -34.77
N GLU A 773 31.97 -17.96 -35.23
CA GLU A 773 31.63 -18.20 -36.65
C GLU A 773 31.80 -16.93 -37.51
N GLU A 774 31.44 -15.74 -37.01
CA GLU A 774 31.62 -14.48 -37.76
C GLU A 774 33.10 -14.05 -37.90
N THR A 775 33.98 -14.50 -37.01
CA THR A 775 35.42 -14.20 -37.08
C THR A 775 36.21 -15.22 -37.92
N SER A 776 35.67 -16.43 -38.14
CA SER A 776 36.33 -17.44 -38.99
C SER A 776 36.09 -17.25 -40.49
N ASP A 777 35.04 -16.53 -40.90
CA ASP A 777 34.73 -16.26 -42.31
C ASP A 777 35.48 -15.03 -42.88
N GLY A 778 36.34 -14.38 -42.09
CA GLY A 778 37.05 -13.15 -42.46
C GLY A 778 38.56 -13.27 -42.74
N GLU A 779 39.17 -14.45 -42.57
CA GLU A 779 40.60 -14.69 -42.82
C GLU A 779 40.80 -15.65 -43.99
N ASP A 780 40.49 -15.21 -45.21
CA ASP A 780 41.14 -15.75 -46.41
C ASP A 780 42.49 -15.03 -46.61
N ALA A 781 43.57 -15.80 -46.47
CA ALA A 781 44.97 -15.37 -46.55
C ALA A 781 45.37 -14.80 -47.93
N PRO A 782 46.43 -13.96 -48.01
CA PRO A 782 46.74 -13.16 -49.19
C PRO A 782 47.44 -13.96 -50.28
N HIS A 783 46.95 -13.83 -51.53
CA HIS A 783 47.71 -14.21 -52.71
C HIS A 783 48.91 -13.29 -52.90
N ALA A 784 50.10 -13.88 -52.81
CA ALA A 784 51.36 -13.30 -53.24
C ALA A 784 51.39 -13.16 -54.77
N GLU A 785 51.86 -12.02 -55.28
CA GLU A 785 52.51 -11.96 -56.59
C GLU A 785 53.81 -11.13 -56.53
N PRO A 786 54.81 -11.47 -57.36
CA PRO A 786 56.19 -11.01 -57.23
C PRO A 786 56.52 -9.91 -58.24
N THR A 787 57.11 -8.81 -57.78
CA THR A 787 58.40 -8.21 -58.22
C THR A 787 58.61 -6.88 -57.51
#